data_AF-A0A1T2WZ44-F1
#
_entry.id   AF-A0A1T2WZ44-F1
#
_cell.length_a   1.000
_cell.length_b   1.000
_cell.length_c   1.000
_cell.angle_alpha   90.00
_cell.angle_beta   90.00
_cell.angle_gamma   90.00
#
_symmetry.space_group_name_H-M   'P 1'
#
loop_
_entity.id
_entity.type
_entity.pdbx_description
1 polymer ?
#
loop_
_entity_poly.entity_id
_entity_poly.type
_entity_poly.pdbx_seq_one_letter_code
_entity_poly.pdbx_strand_id
1 'polypeptide(L)'
;MKLEKLMVSGITASSSQPNTNFVPANVLDGIWGEDEVSQQSRWSASGQGEWLQFDLGKAQKVTYVKVAFLNARERLSSFDITASDSPDFSSGTTVFQKQFSRQLQAEDSILQTYMLDHPVKARYLRLTGYGNNASGSSGNWNSIMEVELYTGTPPETGEPNLPPADAGNVNEDDVEPPVLKHIKVQSAKELQQALDQATNGTWIELQNGSYEQNGPFVIQKKHGSAAYPIRITAAKAGKAVITGNSYMHIEDSSYVEVSGLKFQNGIGDEAGNQTLIERGLASRTLTGVHPGVQLQSASHISILGNTFTLDETNQPYRFKVDNRSVWCLVNVEGSCRYGESSYDPSGEAYNGPTPYEDNKLLTDNGTNRHYIRVEGKGSHNRIAYNDIGPKKGFGAVVIYDGEGHSGQSISQYDVIEYNHFHDIGPRVSNGLEAIRLGLSSLSLYSGHVTIQHNLFDGLNGEDEIISVKSSDNIVRYNTIRNSYGGIVSRHGNRNSFYGNFILGDGKTPGLSGFRIYGNDHKIFNNYMEGLTDKVIRLDGGTHDGGSEGGTNPTVRWGGDKEQTAELNSLPEEERTELLRGHWRQYNVQIFHNTIVNVGDSTPAITLGGRTYQPVGTKIYNNLIFSNAGTIFNETSAMMKAPAAERPEYKGNMVEGIALASNNPVVGGTVKKVDLRLVRGIDGLIRLSVYSPAIDAAVSPLFTLDDMDGQMRYAPDVGADEFNAGGPKKNRPLTTADVGPGALWK
;
A
#
# COMPACT_ATOMS: atom_id res chain seq x y z
N MET A 1 -18.45 10.78 43.03
CA MET A 1 -17.11 10.49 43.60
C MET A 1 -16.11 10.65 42.46
N LYS A 2 -14.98 11.33 42.68
CA LYS A 2 -13.94 11.46 41.65
C LYS A 2 -13.39 10.08 41.30
N LEU A 3 -13.12 9.86 40.02
CA LEU A 3 -12.47 8.67 39.46
C LEU A 3 -11.02 8.62 39.96
N GLU A 4 -10.59 7.50 40.53
CA GLU A 4 -9.23 7.32 41.07
C GLU A 4 -8.69 5.95 40.67
N LYS A 5 -7.53 5.91 39.97
CA LYS A 5 -6.77 4.69 39.67
C LYS A 5 -6.15 4.19 40.97
N LEU A 6 -6.39 2.94 41.32
CA LEU A 6 -5.87 2.30 42.52
C LEU A 6 -4.42 1.88 42.29
N MET A 7 -3.58 2.05 43.31
CA MET A 7 -2.19 1.61 43.28
C MET A 7 -2.12 0.11 43.60
N VAL A 8 -1.54 -0.67 42.68
CA VAL A 8 -1.21 -2.07 42.91
C VAL A 8 0.16 -2.14 43.57
N SER A 9 0.23 -2.75 44.75
CA SER A 9 1.45 -2.87 45.56
C SER A 9 2.30 -4.09 45.21
N GLY A 10 1.70 -5.10 44.58
CA GLY A 10 2.39 -6.29 44.12
C GLY A 10 1.55 -7.06 43.12
N ILE A 11 2.21 -7.80 42.23
CA ILE A 11 1.56 -8.66 41.26
C ILE A 11 2.28 -10.01 41.18
N THR A 12 1.49 -11.07 41.08
CA THR A 12 1.96 -12.45 40.93
C THR A 12 1.14 -13.14 39.85
N ALA A 13 1.64 -14.23 39.29
CA ALA A 13 0.90 -15.07 38.36
C ALA A 13 1.07 -16.55 38.70
N SER A 14 0.16 -17.38 38.18
CA SER A 14 0.28 -18.84 38.19
C SER A 14 1.53 -19.32 37.47
N SER A 15 1.78 -18.77 36.29
CA SER A 15 2.93 -19.07 35.45
C SER A 15 3.27 -17.90 34.52
N SER A 16 4.32 -18.05 33.73
CA SER A 16 4.67 -17.13 32.64
C SER A 16 5.37 -17.92 31.54
N GLN A 17 5.34 -17.41 30.31
CA GLN A 17 6.01 -18.04 29.18
C GLN A 17 7.50 -18.23 29.51
N PRO A 18 8.03 -19.46 29.46
CA PRO A 18 9.43 -19.71 29.74
C PRO A 18 10.35 -19.00 28.73
N ASN A 19 11.51 -18.52 29.20
CA ASN A 19 12.56 -17.91 28.38
C ASN A 19 12.13 -16.64 27.61
N THR A 20 11.14 -15.90 28.10
CA THR A 20 10.76 -14.59 27.54
C THR A 20 10.76 -13.53 28.63
N ASN A 21 10.59 -12.28 28.20
CA ASN A 21 10.34 -11.14 29.09
C ASN A 21 8.84 -10.98 29.42
N PHE A 22 7.96 -11.94 29.12
CA PHE A 22 6.51 -11.77 29.27
C PHE A 22 6.02 -12.07 30.69
N VAL A 23 6.44 -11.22 31.63
CA VAL A 23 6.28 -11.42 33.07
C VAL A 23 5.10 -10.60 33.64
N PRO A 24 4.57 -10.94 34.83
CA PRO A 24 3.42 -10.27 35.42
C PRO A 24 3.61 -8.76 35.61
N ALA A 25 4.85 -8.32 35.90
CA ALA A 25 5.16 -6.91 36.15
C ALA A 25 4.85 -6.01 34.94
N ASN A 26 4.86 -6.54 33.72
CA ASN A 26 4.61 -5.77 32.51
C ASN A 26 3.17 -5.24 32.45
N VAL A 27 2.20 -5.90 33.09
CA VAL A 27 0.80 -5.44 33.01
C VAL A 27 0.48 -4.20 33.86
N LEU A 28 1.51 -3.58 34.45
CA LEU A 28 1.40 -2.39 35.31
C LEU A 28 2.41 -1.30 34.90
N ASP A 29 3.10 -1.44 33.76
CA ASP A 29 4.16 -0.53 33.35
C ASP A 29 3.66 0.66 32.51
N GLY A 30 2.37 0.63 32.12
CA GLY A 30 1.75 1.67 31.33
C GLY A 30 2.05 1.59 29.83
N ILE A 31 2.57 0.45 29.35
CA ILE A 31 2.89 0.19 27.94
C ILE A 31 1.87 -0.77 27.35
N TRP A 32 1.02 -0.26 26.47
CA TRP A 32 0.17 -1.08 25.63
C TRP A 32 -0.02 -0.42 24.27
N GLY A 33 -0.17 -1.20 23.22
CA GLY A 33 -0.26 -0.69 21.86
C GLY A 33 -0.23 -1.81 20.84
N GLU A 34 -0.71 -1.51 19.64
CA GLU A 34 -0.78 -2.49 18.55
C GLU A 34 0.55 -2.55 17.75
N ASP A 35 1.50 -1.65 18.02
CA ASP A 35 2.83 -1.69 17.45
C ASP A 35 3.71 -2.80 18.07
N GLU A 36 4.71 -3.26 17.30
CA GLU A 36 5.56 -4.38 17.68
C GLU A 36 6.29 -4.17 19.01
N VAL A 37 6.67 -2.92 19.34
CA VAL A 37 7.41 -2.59 20.57
C VAL A 37 6.48 -2.72 21.77
N SER A 38 5.31 -2.11 21.71
CA SER A 38 4.31 -2.20 22.78
C SER A 38 3.84 -3.63 23.01
N GLN A 39 3.68 -4.42 21.93
CA GLN A 39 3.32 -5.83 22.06
C GLN A 39 4.34 -6.65 22.85
N GLN A 40 5.64 -6.29 22.86
CA GLN A 40 6.63 -6.98 23.68
C GLN A 40 6.47 -6.73 25.18
N SER A 41 5.76 -5.67 25.60
CA SER A 41 5.39 -5.48 27.01
C SER A 41 4.04 -6.13 27.31
N ARG A 42 4.10 -7.33 27.89
CA ARG A 42 2.91 -8.11 28.26
C ARG A 42 3.25 -9.18 29.28
N TRP A 43 2.24 -9.70 29.97
CA TRP A 43 2.29 -11.03 30.57
C TRP A 43 1.73 -12.05 29.59
N SER A 44 2.32 -13.24 29.53
CA SER A 44 1.77 -14.34 28.75
C SER A 44 1.92 -15.68 29.46
N ALA A 45 0.84 -16.45 29.51
CA ALA A 45 0.83 -17.81 30.05
C ALA A 45 -0.08 -18.71 29.20
N SER A 46 0.37 -19.93 28.92
CA SER A 46 -0.39 -20.92 28.16
C SER A 46 -1.11 -21.85 29.12
N GLY A 47 -2.41 -22.05 28.91
CA GLY A 47 -3.24 -22.93 29.71
C GLY A 47 -4.56 -22.29 30.10
N GLN A 48 -5.57 -23.11 30.38
CA GLN A 48 -6.82 -22.62 30.95
C GLN A 48 -6.70 -22.47 32.46
N GLY A 49 -7.22 -21.37 33.00
CA GLY A 49 -7.15 -21.09 34.44
C GLY A 49 -5.84 -20.42 34.88
N GLU A 50 -4.99 -20.02 33.94
CA GLU A 50 -3.81 -19.20 34.26
C GLU A 50 -4.26 -17.83 34.75
N TRP A 51 -3.64 -17.32 35.80
CA TRP A 51 -4.14 -16.13 36.48
C TRP A 51 -3.06 -15.10 36.77
N LEU A 52 -3.48 -13.83 36.80
CA LEU A 52 -2.78 -12.70 37.39
C LEU A 52 -3.47 -12.31 38.69
N GLN A 53 -2.69 -12.15 39.77
CA GLN A 53 -3.18 -11.74 41.08
C GLN A 53 -2.54 -10.42 41.49
N PHE A 54 -3.39 -9.43 41.71
CA PHE A 54 -3.05 -8.06 42.09
C PHE A 54 -3.25 -7.89 43.60
N ASP A 55 -2.22 -7.45 44.33
CA ASP A 55 -2.30 -7.05 45.75
C ASP A 55 -2.37 -5.53 45.86
N LEU A 56 -3.49 -5.00 46.36
CA LEU A 56 -3.69 -3.56 46.61
C LEU A 56 -3.01 -3.08 47.90
N GLY A 57 -2.34 -3.97 48.64
CA GLY A 57 -1.62 -3.72 49.90
C GLY A 57 -2.55 -3.63 51.11
N LYS A 58 -3.80 -3.23 50.89
CA LYS A 58 -4.90 -3.21 51.87
C LYS A 58 -6.24 -3.37 51.16
N ALA A 59 -7.29 -3.72 51.90
CA ALA A 59 -8.63 -3.81 51.32
C ALA A 59 -9.11 -2.45 50.81
N GLN A 60 -9.35 -2.34 49.49
CA GLN A 60 -9.83 -1.15 48.81
C GLN A 60 -11.10 -1.46 48.01
N LYS A 61 -11.93 -0.44 47.79
CA LYS A 61 -13.15 -0.60 47.00
C LYS A 61 -12.79 -0.52 45.51
N VAL A 62 -13.06 -1.57 44.74
CA VAL A 62 -12.90 -1.61 43.28
C VAL A 62 -14.27 -1.57 42.64
N THR A 63 -14.46 -0.73 41.62
CA THR A 63 -15.74 -0.57 40.92
C THR A 63 -15.70 -1.07 39.48
N TYR A 64 -14.57 -0.94 38.79
CA TYR A 64 -14.36 -1.47 37.45
C TYR A 64 -12.87 -1.71 37.21
N VAL A 65 -12.56 -2.50 36.19
CA VAL A 65 -11.20 -2.73 35.72
C VAL A 65 -11.06 -2.31 34.28
N LYS A 66 -9.84 -1.99 33.84
CA LYS A 66 -9.51 -1.94 32.43
C LYS A 66 -8.45 -2.96 32.09
N VAL A 67 -8.58 -3.60 30.94
CA VAL A 67 -7.66 -4.66 30.49
C VAL A 67 -7.35 -4.47 29.01
N ALA A 68 -6.07 -4.42 28.67
CA ALA A 68 -5.58 -4.47 27.30
C ALA A 68 -5.11 -5.90 26.97
N PHE A 69 -5.76 -6.54 26.01
CA PHE A 69 -5.38 -7.87 25.54
C PHE A 69 -4.47 -7.78 24.32
N LEU A 70 -3.53 -8.72 24.17
CA LEU A 70 -2.73 -8.83 22.96
C LEU A 70 -3.63 -9.19 21.76
N ASN A 71 -3.51 -8.45 20.66
CA ASN A 71 -4.30 -8.64 19.45
C ASN A 71 -5.81 -8.56 19.73
N ALA A 72 -6.23 -7.58 20.54
CA ALA A 72 -7.62 -7.43 20.99
C ALA A 72 -8.63 -7.13 19.86
N ARG A 73 -8.17 -6.80 18.65
CA ARG A 73 -9.03 -6.61 17.48
C ARG A 73 -9.28 -7.92 16.73
N GLU A 74 -8.29 -8.80 16.74
CA GLU A 74 -8.30 -10.08 16.06
C GLU A 74 -8.76 -11.22 16.97
N ARG A 75 -8.66 -11.04 18.30
CA ARG A 75 -8.87 -12.07 19.30
C ARG A 75 -9.82 -11.62 20.39
N LEU A 76 -10.72 -12.52 20.75
CA LEU A 76 -11.53 -12.44 21.95
C LEU A 76 -10.90 -13.32 23.02
N SER A 77 -10.41 -12.71 24.10
CA SER A 77 -9.80 -13.39 25.24
C SER A 77 -10.87 -13.73 26.28
N SER A 78 -10.91 -14.98 26.76
CA SER A 78 -11.88 -15.42 27.77
C SER A 78 -11.30 -15.24 29.17
N PHE A 79 -12.02 -14.59 30.07
CA PHE A 79 -11.55 -14.36 31.44
C PHE A 79 -12.69 -14.13 32.44
N ASP A 80 -12.40 -14.33 33.73
CA ASP A 80 -13.21 -13.85 34.86
C ASP A 80 -12.34 -13.06 35.84
N ILE A 81 -13.00 -12.41 36.81
CA ILE A 81 -12.32 -11.74 37.91
C ILE A 81 -12.94 -12.18 39.23
N THR A 82 -12.09 -12.64 40.14
CA THR A 82 -12.44 -12.92 41.53
C THR A 82 -11.75 -11.93 42.46
N ALA A 83 -12.37 -11.64 43.59
CA ALA A 83 -11.84 -10.77 44.63
C ALA A 83 -11.78 -11.52 45.96
N SER A 84 -10.74 -11.26 46.76
CA SER A 84 -10.58 -11.86 48.09
C SER A 84 -9.79 -10.95 49.03
N ASP A 85 -9.97 -11.14 50.34
CA ASP A 85 -9.09 -10.54 51.35
C ASP A 85 -7.94 -11.48 51.75
N SER A 86 -7.95 -12.73 51.26
CA SER A 86 -6.88 -13.71 51.47
C SER A 86 -6.07 -13.94 50.19
N PRO A 87 -4.72 -14.00 50.26
CA PRO A 87 -3.87 -14.21 49.08
C PRO A 87 -4.04 -15.60 48.44
N ASP A 88 -4.62 -16.56 49.16
CA ASP A 88 -4.88 -17.92 48.67
C ASP A 88 -6.25 -18.07 47.96
N PHE A 89 -7.12 -17.06 48.03
CA PHE A 89 -8.48 -17.06 47.49
C PHE A 89 -9.37 -18.21 48.01
N SER A 90 -9.09 -18.72 49.22
CA SER A 90 -9.89 -19.78 49.87
C SER A 90 -11.37 -19.39 50.07
N SER A 91 -11.67 -18.09 50.14
CA SER A 91 -13.03 -17.52 50.14
C SER A 91 -13.16 -16.39 49.11
N GLY A 92 -12.86 -16.68 47.84
CA GLY A 92 -13.00 -15.71 46.75
C GLY A 92 -14.45 -15.47 46.32
N THR A 93 -14.75 -14.23 45.94
CA THR A 93 -16.04 -13.83 45.34
C THR A 93 -15.81 -13.47 43.87
N THR A 94 -16.50 -14.10 42.93
CA THR A 94 -16.49 -13.66 41.52
C THR A 94 -17.19 -12.33 41.39
N VAL A 95 -16.46 -11.33 40.92
CA VAL A 95 -16.91 -9.93 40.77
C VAL A 95 -17.05 -9.51 39.31
N PHE A 96 -16.62 -10.37 38.39
CA PHE A 96 -16.90 -10.29 36.97
C PHE A 96 -17.03 -11.72 36.45
N GLN A 97 -18.22 -12.11 36.04
CA GLN A 97 -18.47 -13.46 35.51
C GLN A 97 -17.65 -13.75 34.25
N LYS A 98 -17.29 -15.02 34.06
CA LYS A 98 -16.51 -15.48 32.92
C LYS A 98 -17.21 -15.09 31.61
N GLN A 99 -16.51 -14.31 30.79
CA GLN A 99 -16.96 -13.93 29.45
C GLN A 99 -15.77 -13.67 28.53
N PHE A 100 -16.04 -13.41 27.27
CA PHE A 100 -15.02 -12.98 26.31
C PHE A 100 -14.78 -11.48 26.39
N SER A 101 -13.58 -11.05 25.98
CA SER A 101 -13.29 -9.64 25.75
C SER A 101 -14.18 -9.07 24.65
N ARG A 102 -14.25 -7.74 24.53
CA ARG A 102 -15.14 -7.09 23.57
C ARG A 102 -14.48 -7.06 22.20
N GLN A 103 -15.28 -7.28 21.16
CA GLN A 103 -14.87 -7.02 19.78
C GLN A 103 -14.73 -5.51 19.58
N LEU A 104 -13.55 -5.08 19.13
CA LEU A 104 -13.24 -3.66 18.97
C LEU A 104 -13.51 -3.18 17.53
N GLN A 105 -14.08 -1.97 17.40
CA GLN A 105 -14.09 -1.18 16.17
C GLN A 105 -12.75 -0.44 16.02
N ALA A 106 -12.39 -0.04 14.80
CA ALA A 106 -11.06 0.52 14.49
C ALA A 106 -10.65 1.71 15.40
N GLU A 107 -11.61 2.54 15.81
CA GLU A 107 -11.42 3.71 16.68
C GLU A 107 -11.39 3.38 18.18
N ASP A 108 -11.80 2.18 18.58
CA ASP A 108 -11.84 1.80 19.98
C ASP A 108 -10.42 1.67 20.55
N SER A 109 -10.23 2.10 21.80
CA SER A 109 -9.02 1.79 22.55
C SER A 109 -8.95 0.29 22.85
N ILE A 110 -7.77 -0.31 22.66
CA ILE A 110 -7.52 -1.69 23.06
C ILE A 110 -7.54 -1.90 24.58
N LEU A 111 -7.41 -0.83 25.36
CA LEU A 111 -7.58 -0.84 26.81
C LEU A 111 -9.07 -0.83 27.15
N GLN A 112 -9.63 -2.02 27.34
CA GLN A 112 -11.07 -2.24 27.44
C GLN A 112 -11.58 -2.07 28.87
N THR A 113 -12.72 -1.39 29.07
CA THR A 113 -13.35 -1.20 30.38
C THR A 113 -14.36 -2.30 30.68
N TYR A 114 -14.27 -2.88 31.88
CA TYR A 114 -15.20 -3.90 32.41
C TYR A 114 -15.73 -3.49 33.77
N MET A 115 -17.05 -3.33 33.85
CA MET A 115 -17.75 -3.03 35.10
C MET A 115 -17.85 -4.31 35.94
N LEU A 116 -17.51 -4.20 37.22
CA LEU A 116 -17.71 -5.33 38.14
C LEU A 116 -19.22 -5.46 38.42
N ASP A 117 -19.74 -6.69 38.38
CA ASP A 117 -21.15 -7.01 38.63
C ASP A 117 -21.62 -6.37 39.95
N HIS A 118 -20.72 -6.37 40.95
CA HIS A 118 -20.89 -5.67 42.22
C HIS A 118 -19.57 -5.01 42.65
N PRO A 119 -19.55 -3.69 42.93
CA PRO A 119 -18.39 -3.04 43.54
C PRO A 119 -17.99 -3.71 44.85
N VAL A 120 -16.78 -4.26 44.91
CA VAL A 120 -16.29 -5.05 46.03
C VAL A 120 -15.25 -4.25 46.82
N LYS A 121 -15.21 -4.43 48.13
CA LYS A 121 -14.06 -4.02 48.95
C LYS A 121 -13.22 -5.27 49.21
N ALA A 122 -12.03 -5.33 48.62
CA ALA A 122 -11.13 -6.47 48.72
C ALA A 122 -9.67 -6.02 48.66
N ARG A 123 -8.75 -6.81 49.22
CA ARG A 123 -7.31 -6.57 49.08
C ARG A 123 -6.73 -7.14 47.79
N TYR A 124 -7.20 -8.31 47.38
CA TYR A 124 -6.69 -9.03 46.21
C TYR A 124 -7.74 -9.14 45.13
N LEU A 125 -7.33 -8.93 43.88
CA LEU A 125 -8.10 -9.30 42.69
C LEU A 125 -7.31 -10.33 41.90
N ARG A 126 -7.98 -11.35 41.36
CA ARG A 126 -7.40 -12.35 40.49
C ARG A 126 -8.16 -12.37 39.17
N LEU A 127 -7.46 -12.01 38.09
CA LEU A 127 -7.92 -12.14 36.72
C LEU A 127 -7.51 -13.53 36.23
N THR A 128 -8.48 -14.39 35.96
CA THR A 128 -8.26 -15.75 35.50
C THR A 128 -8.56 -15.83 34.01
N GLY A 129 -7.56 -16.16 33.20
CA GLY A 129 -7.69 -16.32 31.76
C GLY A 129 -7.93 -17.78 31.34
N TYR A 130 -8.71 -17.96 30.28
CA TYR A 130 -9.08 -19.27 29.72
C TYR A 130 -8.71 -19.41 28.24
N GLY A 131 -7.70 -18.68 27.80
CA GLY A 131 -7.28 -18.61 26.41
C GLY A 131 -8.05 -17.56 25.61
N ASN A 132 -8.00 -17.70 24.30
CA ASN A 132 -8.62 -16.80 23.33
C ASN A 132 -9.17 -17.60 22.14
N ASN A 133 -9.96 -16.95 21.28
CA ASN A 133 -10.61 -17.58 20.14
C ASN A 133 -9.71 -17.83 18.91
N ALA A 134 -8.38 -17.64 18.99
CA ALA A 134 -7.47 -17.97 17.90
C ALA A 134 -7.35 -19.49 17.71
N SER A 135 -7.12 -19.93 16.48
CA SER A 135 -6.92 -21.34 16.16
C SER A 135 -5.56 -21.90 16.61
N GLY A 136 -5.49 -23.21 16.80
CA GLY A 136 -4.24 -23.92 17.09
C GLY A 136 -3.66 -23.57 18.46
N SER A 137 -2.35 -23.73 18.63
CA SER A 137 -1.68 -23.48 19.91
C SER A 137 -1.81 -22.03 20.39
N SER A 138 -2.12 -21.08 19.49
CA SER A 138 -2.35 -19.67 19.84
C SER A 138 -3.61 -19.47 20.71
N GLY A 139 -4.62 -20.32 20.60
CA GLY A 139 -5.87 -20.21 21.36
C GLY A 139 -5.68 -20.45 22.86
N ASN A 140 -4.65 -21.22 23.24
CA ASN A 140 -4.39 -21.56 24.64
C ASN A 140 -3.69 -20.45 25.43
N TRP A 141 -3.28 -19.37 24.78
CA TRP A 141 -2.52 -18.30 25.42
C TRP A 141 -3.43 -17.25 26.03
N ASN A 142 -3.13 -16.91 27.28
CA ASN A 142 -3.59 -15.70 27.95
C ASN A 142 -2.49 -14.67 27.77
N SER A 143 -2.78 -13.54 27.12
CA SER A 143 -1.79 -12.52 26.82
C SER A 143 -2.38 -11.14 27.09
N ILE A 144 -1.87 -10.50 28.14
CA ILE A 144 -2.40 -9.25 28.69
C ILE A 144 -1.28 -8.24 28.71
N MET A 145 -1.54 -7.05 28.17
CA MET A 145 -0.57 -5.98 27.99
C MET A 145 -0.60 -5.00 29.15
N GLU A 146 -1.80 -4.61 29.61
CA GLU A 146 -1.98 -3.66 30.71
C GLU A 146 -3.26 -3.99 31.49
N VAL A 147 -3.24 -3.80 32.81
CA VAL A 147 -4.43 -3.83 33.68
C VAL A 147 -4.47 -2.61 34.61
N GLU A 148 -5.61 -1.93 34.63
CA GLU A 148 -5.85 -0.82 35.53
C GLU A 148 -7.05 -1.09 36.45
N LEU A 149 -6.90 -0.84 37.75
CA LEU A 149 -7.96 -1.01 38.75
C LEU A 149 -8.46 0.36 39.22
N TYR A 150 -9.77 0.53 39.34
CA TYR A 150 -10.36 1.84 39.64
C TYR A 150 -11.40 1.79 40.76
N THR A 151 -11.53 2.94 41.44
CA THR A 151 -12.63 3.24 42.35
C THR A 151 -13.40 4.49 41.91
N GLY A 152 -14.66 4.62 42.32
CA GLY A 152 -15.54 5.74 41.96
C GLY A 152 -16.63 5.38 40.95
N THR A 153 -17.22 6.40 40.31
CA THR A 153 -18.32 6.22 39.34
C THR A 153 -17.77 5.63 38.02
N PRO A 154 -18.23 4.46 37.57
CA PRO A 154 -17.84 3.90 36.27
C PRO A 154 -18.25 4.83 35.11
N PRO A 155 -17.46 4.93 34.03
CA PRO A 155 -17.90 5.62 32.81
C PRO A 155 -19.11 4.91 32.20
N GLU A 156 -20.06 5.65 31.60
CA GLU A 156 -21.12 5.05 30.79
C GLU A 156 -20.49 4.42 29.54
N THR A 157 -20.53 3.10 29.46
CA THR A 157 -20.20 2.34 28.24
C THR A 157 -21.41 1.49 27.90
N GLY A 158 -21.89 1.53 26.65
CA GLY A 158 -23.01 0.68 26.23
C GLY A 158 -22.67 -0.80 26.40
N GLU A 159 -23.52 -1.56 27.10
CA GLU A 159 -23.39 -3.01 27.22
C GLU A 159 -23.93 -3.69 25.94
N PRO A 160 -23.16 -4.60 25.30
CA PRO A 160 -23.68 -5.46 24.24
C PRO A 160 -24.37 -6.73 24.79
N ASN A 161 -25.22 -7.33 23.96
CA ASN A 161 -26.08 -8.47 24.27
C ASN A 161 -25.33 -9.72 24.81
N LEU A 162 -25.96 -10.38 25.78
CA LEU A 162 -25.55 -11.68 26.31
C LEU A 162 -25.50 -12.77 25.21
N PRO A 163 -24.52 -13.69 25.24
CA PRO A 163 -24.52 -14.89 24.41
C PRO A 163 -25.66 -15.86 24.82
N PRO A 164 -26.04 -16.82 23.95
CA PRO A 164 -27.05 -17.83 24.25
C PRO A 164 -26.74 -18.59 25.55
N ALA A 165 -27.78 -19.01 26.27
CA ALA A 165 -27.72 -19.60 27.62
C ALA A 165 -26.96 -20.93 27.72
N ASP A 166 -26.49 -21.45 26.60
CA ASP A 166 -25.89 -22.76 26.36
C ASP A 166 -24.40 -22.69 26.01
N ALA A 167 -23.80 -21.48 25.96
CA ALA A 167 -22.36 -21.30 25.84
C ALA A 167 -21.63 -21.78 27.11
N GLY A 168 -20.95 -22.94 27.04
CA GLY A 168 -20.17 -23.52 28.14
C GLY A 168 -20.44 -24.99 28.45
N ASN A 169 -21.39 -25.63 27.76
CA ASN A 169 -21.70 -27.06 27.91
C ASN A 169 -21.05 -27.99 26.88
N VAL A 170 -20.20 -27.47 25.99
CA VAL A 170 -19.47 -28.27 24.98
C VAL A 170 -18.04 -28.51 25.47
N ASN A 171 -17.61 -29.78 25.59
CA ASN A 171 -16.21 -30.10 25.87
C ASN A 171 -15.33 -29.63 24.70
N GLU A 172 -14.03 -29.42 24.97
CA GLU A 172 -13.03 -29.06 23.94
C GLU A 172 -12.94 -30.14 22.83
N ASP A 173 -13.23 -31.40 23.16
CA ASP A 173 -13.36 -32.52 22.22
C ASP A 173 -14.68 -32.51 21.42
N ASP A 174 -15.66 -31.69 21.80
CA ASP A 174 -16.96 -31.52 21.13
C ASP A 174 -16.97 -30.32 20.16
N VAL A 175 -15.91 -29.47 20.17
CA VAL A 175 -15.72 -28.41 19.17
C VAL A 175 -15.01 -29.00 17.96
N GLU A 176 -15.80 -29.52 17.01
CA GLU A 176 -15.22 -29.96 15.74
C GLU A 176 -14.48 -28.79 15.08
N PRO A 177 -13.18 -28.94 14.72
CA PRO A 177 -12.50 -27.94 13.91
C PRO A 177 -13.33 -27.70 12.64
N PRO A 178 -13.36 -26.46 12.11
CA PRO A 178 -14.20 -26.15 10.96
C PRO A 178 -13.88 -27.13 9.84
N VAL A 179 -14.90 -27.88 9.43
CA VAL A 179 -14.75 -28.89 8.38
C VAL A 179 -14.29 -28.19 7.12
N LEU A 180 -13.04 -28.46 6.71
CA LEU A 180 -12.48 -27.94 5.47
C LEU A 180 -13.30 -28.51 4.31
N LYS A 181 -14.13 -27.66 3.71
CA LYS A 181 -15.02 -28.05 2.62
C LYS A 181 -14.28 -27.87 1.30
N HIS A 182 -13.79 -28.97 0.73
CA HIS A 182 -13.23 -28.98 -0.62
C HIS A 182 -14.34 -29.20 -1.65
N ILE A 183 -14.54 -28.23 -2.53
CA ILE A 183 -15.55 -28.23 -3.59
C ILE A 183 -14.82 -28.14 -4.93
N LYS A 184 -14.98 -29.15 -5.78
CA LYS A 184 -14.52 -29.08 -7.17
C LYS A 184 -15.63 -28.55 -8.05
N VAL A 185 -15.31 -27.62 -8.93
CA VAL A 185 -16.25 -27.04 -9.88
C VAL A 185 -15.71 -27.15 -11.30
N GLN A 186 -16.59 -27.38 -12.27
CA GLN A 186 -16.27 -27.55 -13.70
C GLN A 186 -17.07 -26.60 -14.60
N SER A 187 -17.97 -25.79 -14.02
CA SER A 187 -18.78 -24.83 -14.75
C SER A 187 -18.98 -23.53 -13.98
N ALA A 188 -19.36 -22.46 -14.69
CA ALA A 188 -19.69 -21.16 -14.08
C ALA A 188 -20.82 -21.25 -13.06
N LYS A 189 -21.87 -22.03 -13.35
CA LYS A 189 -23.00 -22.24 -12.43
C LYS A 189 -22.55 -22.89 -11.12
N GLU A 190 -21.74 -23.94 -11.21
CA GLU A 190 -21.19 -24.61 -10.02
C GLU A 190 -20.26 -23.68 -9.23
N LEU A 191 -19.44 -22.87 -9.93
CA LEU A 191 -18.59 -21.88 -9.30
C LEU A 191 -19.41 -20.86 -8.49
N GLN A 192 -20.41 -20.22 -9.09
CA GLN A 192 -21.22 -19.23 -8.37
C GLN A 192 -21.97 -19.87 -7.19
N GLN A 193 -22.50 -21.09 -7.36
CA GLN A 193 -23.15 -21.83 -6.26
C GLN A 193 -22.18 -22.13 -5.12
N ALA A 194 -20.93 -22.50 -5.43
CA ALA A 194 -19.90 -22.75 -4.43
C ALA A 194 -19.51 -21.46 -3.69
N LEU A 195 -19.40 -20.32 -4.40
CA LEU A 195 -19.13 -19.01 -3.81
C LEU A 195 -20.27 -18.58 -2.86
N ASP A 196 -21.52 -18.76 -3.28
CA ASP A 196 -22.71 -18.43 -2.48
C ASP A 196 -22.77 -19.26 -1.19
N GLN A 197 -22.29 -20.50 -1.22
CA GLN A 197 -22.25 -21.42 -0.08
C GLN A 197 -20.94 -21.37 0.70
N ALA A 198 -19.96 -20.58 0.29
CA ALA A 198 -18.66 -20.55 0.92
C ALA A 198 -18.77 -20.04 2.37
N THR A 199 -18.06 -20.73 3.25
CA THR A 199 -17.86 -20.41 4.66
C THR A 199 -16.37 -20.47 5.00
N ASN A 200 -15.99 -20.00 6.18
CA ASN A 200 -14.63 -20.11 6.73
C ASN A 200 -14.03 -21.51 6.46
N GLY A 201 -12.85 -21.57 5.85
CA GLY A 201 -12.15 -22.82 5.48
C GLY A 201 -12.59 -23.51 4.18
N THR A 202 -13.54 -22.95 3.42
CA THR A 202 -13.94 -23.51 2.13
C THR A 202 -12.81 -23.40 1.10
N TRP A 203 -12.54 -24.49 0.39
CA TRP A 203 -11.63 -24.54 -0.76
C TRP A 203 -12.41 -24.90 -2.03
N ILE A 204 -12.51 -23.95 -2.94
CA ILE A 204 -13.15 -24.10 -4.25
C ILE A 204 -12.04 -24.32 -5.29
N GLU A 205 -11.95 -25.53 -5.83
CA GLU A 205 -10.97 -25.93 -6.84
C GLU A 205 -11.62 -25.90 -8.24
N LEU A 206 -11.26 -24.89 -9.04
CA LEU A 206 -11.72 -24.75 -10.43
C LEU A 206 -10.94 -25.71 -11.33
N GLN A 207 -11.62 -26.68 -11.92
CA GLN A 207 -11.02 -27.56 -12.93
C GLN A 207 -10.68 -26.79 -14.22
N ASN A 208 -9.83 -27.37 -15.05
CA ASN A 208 -9.44 -26.78 -16.34
C ASN A 208 -10.68 -26.52 -17.21
N GLY A 209 -10.77 -25.32 -17.78
CA GLY A 209 -11.90 -24.94 -18.62
C GLY A 209 -12.19 -23.45 -18.59
N SER A 210 -13.21 -23.06 -19.34
CA SER A 210 -13.70 -21.69 -19.39
C SER A 210 -14.90 -21.52 -18.47
N TYR A 211 -14.89 -20.45 -17.68
CA TYR A 211 -15.94 -20.06 -16.75
C TYR A 211 -16.50 -18.73 -17.23
N GLU A 212 -17.71 -18.79 -17.77
CA GLU A 212 -18.42 -17.66 -18.34
C GLU A 212 -19.85 -17.60 -17.82
N GLN A 213 -20.24 -16.41 -17.39
CA GLN A 213 -21.58 -15.98 -17.03
C GLN A 213 -21.74 -14.50 -17.35
N ASN A 214 -22.99 -14.03 -17.37
CA ASN A 214 -23.34 -12.65 -17.69
C ASN A 214 -23.06 -11.74 -16.49
N GLY A 215 -21.84 -11.24 -16.36
CA GLY A 215 -21.42 -10.37 -15.25
C GLY A 215 -20.55 -11.10 -14.21
N PRO A 216 -20.34 -10.49 -13.02
CA PRO A 216 -19.34 -10.97 -12.08
C PRO A 216 -19.71 -12.29 -11.41
N PHE A 217 -18.69 -13.09 -11.11
CA PHE A 217 -18.71 -14.03 -10.00
C PHE A 217 -18.65 -13.23 -8.70
N VAL A 218 -19.76 -13.22 -7.96
CA VAL A 218 -19.90 -12.37 -6.76
C VAL A 218 -19.53 -13.16 -5.51
N ILE A 219 -18.63 -12.57 -4.71
CA ILE A 219 -18.29 -12.96 -3.35
C ILE A 219 -18.69 -11.80 -2.44
N GLN A 220 -19.78 -11.96 -1.69
CA GLN A 220 -20.33 -10.90 -0.86
C GLN A 220 -20.53 -11.39 0.59
N LYS A 221 -20.08 -10.60 1.56
CA LYS A 221 -20.24 -10.90 3.00
C LYS A 221 -19.69 -12.27 3.37
N LYS A 222 -18.55 -12.62 2.78
CA LYS A 222 -17.85 -13.88 3.03
C LYS A 222 -16.62 -13.62 3.87
N HIS A 223 -16.57 -14.27 5.02
CA HIS A 223 -15.52 -14.04 6.02
C HIS A 223 -14.83 -15.37 6.32
N GLY A 224 -13.62 -15.51 5.78
CA GLY A 224 -12.67 -16.50 6.26
C GLY A 224 -11.96 -15.99 7.52
N SER A 225 -10.87 -16.66 7.87
CA SER A 225 -9.95 -16.26 8.93
C SER A 225 -8.53 -16.53 8.47
N ALA A 226 -7.54 -15.95 9.15
CA ALA A 226 -6.13 -16.19 8.82
C ALA A 226 -5.77 -17.69 8.80
N ALA A 227 -6.37 -18.48 9.70
CA ALA A 227 -6.16 -19.92 9.78
C ALA A 227 -6.95 -20.71 8.74
N TYR A 228 -8.16 -20.25 8.41
CA TYR A 228 -9.09 -20.93 7.52
C TYR A 228 -9.61 -19.99 6.43
N PRO A 229 -8.75 -19.47 5.54
CA PRO A 229 -9.21 -18.59 4.49
C PRO A 229 -10.14 -19.33 3.52
N ILE A 230 -11.00 -18.57 2.84
CA ILE A 230 -11.78 -19.08 1.71
C ILE A 230 -10.86 -19.07 0.49
N ARG A 231 -10.58 -20.24 -0.09
CA ARG A 231 -9.66 -20.38 -1.23
C ARG A 231 -10.43 -20.63 -2.51
N ILE A 232 -10.12 -19.87 -3.55
CA ILE A 232 -10.66 -19.98 -4.91
C ILE A 232 -9.47 -20.19 -5.84
N THR A 233 -9.18 -21.45 -6.17
CA THR A 233 -7.91 -21.83 -6.78
C THR A 233 -8.11 -22.65 -8.05
N ALA A 234 -7.32 -22.40 -9.09
CA ALA A 234 -7.28 -23.30 -10.25
C ALA A 234 -6.63 -24.64 -9.87
N ALA A 235 -7.23 -25.75 -10.31
CA ALA A 235 -6.63 -27.09 -10.20
C ALA A 235 -5.26 -27.17 -10.88
N LYS A 236 -5.08 -26.40 -11.97
CA LYS A 236 -3.80 -26.18 -12.63
C LYS A 236 -3.67 -24.70 -13.00
N ALA A 237 -2.63 -24.06 -12.49
CA ALA A 237 -2.39 -22.63 -12.71
C ALA A 237 -2.49 -22.25 -14.20
N GLY A 238 -3.26 -21.19 -14.49
CA GLY A 238 -3.52 -20.65 -15.82
C GLY A 238 -4.45 -21.47 -16.70
N LYS A 239 -5.06 -22.57 -16.20
CA LYS A 239 -5.95 -23.45 -16.98
C LYS A 239 -7.45 -23.31 -16.65
N ALA A 240 -7.80 -22.67 -15.54
CA ALA A 240 -9.15 -22.18 -15.30
C ALA A 240 -9.24 -20.73 -15.79
N VAL A 241 -10.05 -20.48 -16.83
CA VAL A 241 -10.10 -19.20 -17.54
C VAL A 241 -11.43 -18.51 -17.26
N ILE A 242 -11.38 -17.33 -16.65
CA ILE A 242 -12.53 -16.42 -16.52
C ILE A 242 -12.66 -15.65 -17.84
N THR A 243 -13.78 -15.80 -18.55
CA THR A 243 -13.95 -15.27 -19.92
C THR A 243 -15.34 -14.68 -20.15
N GLY A 244 -15.64 -14.27 -21.39
CA GLY A 244 -16.88 -13.59 -21.76
C GLY A 244 -17.08 -12.32 -20.95
N ASN A 245 -18.29 -12.13 -20.40
CA ASN A 245 -18.61 -10.98 -19.57
C ASN A 245 -18.21 -11.14 -18.10
N SER A 246 -17.52 -12.23 -17.72
CA SER A 246 -17.25 -12.56 -16.32
C SER A 246 -16.06 -11.86 -15.71
N TYR A 247 -16.10 -11.62 -14.42
CA TYR A 247 -14.98 -11.14 -13.62
C TYR A 247 -15.21 -11.53 -12.15
N MET A 248 -14.27 -11.29 -11.25
CA MET A 248 -14.48 -11.52 -9.82
C MET A 248 -14.86 -10.21 -9.14
N HIS A 249 -15.97 -10.20 -8.39
CA HIS A 249 -16.38 -9.07 -7.57
C HIS A 249 -16.42 -9.51 -6.10
N ILE A 250 -15.57 -8.92 -5.26
CA ILE A 250 -15.43 -9.25 -3.85
C ILE A 250 -15.84 -8.04 -3.02
N GLU A 251 -16.99 -8.10 -2.35
CA GLU A 251 -17.56 -7.00 -1.58
C GLU A 251 -17.78 -7.39 -0.12
N ASP A 252 -17.44 -6.47 0.80
CA ASP A 252 -17.64 -6.61 2.25
C ASP A 252 -17.17 -7.99 2.77
N SER A 253 -16.04 -8.46 2.28
CA SER A 253 -15.54 -9.82 2.52
C SER A 253 -14.13 -9.78 3.07
N SER A 254 -13.73 -10.84 3.76
CA SER A 254 -12.39 -10.94 4.34
C SER A 254 -11.79 -12.34 4.27
N TYR A 255 -10.45 -12.40 4.23
CA TYR A 255 -9.68 -13.65 4.17
C TYR A 255 -10.10 -14.56 3.01
N VAL A 256 -10.17 -13.97 1.81
CA VAL A 256 -10.43 -14.68 0.55
C VAL A 256 -9.14 -14.70 -0.27
N GLU A 257 -8.78 -15.85 -0.81
CA GLU A 257 -7.66 -16.02 -1.73
C GLU A 257 -8.17 -16.41 -3.11
N VAL A 258 -7.78 -15.66 -4.13
CA VAL A 258 -8.00 -15.97 -5.55
C VAL A 258 -6.66 -16.29 -6.19
N SER A 259 -6.45 -17.55 -6.57
CA SER A 259 -5.13 -18.02 -7.00
C SER A 259 -5.10 -18.91 -8.24
N GLY A 260 -4.07 -18.70 -9.07
CA GLY A 260 -3.78 -19.52 -10.25
C GLY A 260 -4.78 -19.39 -11.41
N LEU A 261 -5.70 -18.42 -11.39
CA LEU A 261 -6.68 -18.21 -12.46
C LEU A 261 -6.07 -17.43 -13.64
N LYS A 262 -6.71 -17.55 -14.81
CA LYS A 262 -6.44 -16.69 -15.97
C LYS A 262 -7.67 -15.83 -16.28
N PHE A 263 -7.49 -14.52 -16.34
CA PHE A 263 -8.53 -13.57 -16.72
C PHE A 263 -8.35 -13.18 -18.20
N GLN A 264 -9.35 -13.52 -19.02
CA GLN A 264 -9.45 -13.20 -20.45
C GLN A 264 -10.84 -12.69 -20.82
N ASN A 265 -11.55 -12.10 -19.85
CA ASN A 265 -12.88 -11.60 -20.08
C ASN A 265 -12.87 -10.35 -20.97
N GLY A 266 -13.97 -10.16 -21.68
CA GLY A 266 -14.28 -8.99 -22.47
C GLY A 266 -14.78 -7.83 -21.61
N ILE A 267 -15.13 -6.75 -22.30
CA ILE A 267 -15.45 -5.43 -21.71
C ILE A 267 -16.76 -5.39 -20.91
N GLY A 268 -17.63 -6.38 -21.06
CA GLY A 268 -18.96 -6.43 -20.44
C GLY A 268 -20.00 -5.64 -21.21
N ASP A 269 -21.27 -6.03 -21.07
CA ASP A 269 -22.44 -5.39 -21.67
C ASP A 269 -23.53 -5.13 -20.62
N GLU A 270 -24.64 -4.53 -21.05
CA GLU A 270 -25.78 -4.21 -20.16
C GLU A 270 -26.38 -5.46 -19.50
N ALA A 271 -26.27 -6.64 -20.11
CA ALA A 271 -26.79 -7.88 -19.52
C ALA A 271 -25.98 -8.30 -18.28
N GLY A 272 -24.70 -7.91 -18.19
CA GLY A 272 -23.88 -8.11 -17.00
C GLY A 272 -24.40 -7.38 -15.75
N ASN A 273 -25.13 -6.27 -15.92
CA ASN A 273 -25.69 -5.50 -14.81
C ASN A 273 -26.77 -6.26 -14.05
N GLN A 274 -27.51 -7.12 -14.74
CA GLN A 274 -28.63 -7.85 -14.16
C GLN A 274 -28.18 -8.75 -13.00
N THR A 275 -27.03 -9.42 -13.11
CA THR A 275 -26.48 -10.27 -12.05
C THR A 275 -26.15 -9.49 -10.78
N LEU A 276 -25.68 -8.25 -10.90
CA LEU A 276 -25.45 -7.36 -9.76
C LEU A 276 -26.78 -6.86 -9.18
N ILE A 277 -27.73 -6.46 -10.02
CA ILE A 277 -29.06 -5.99 -9.60
C ILE A 277 -29.80 -7.08 -8.79
N GLU A 278 -29.80 -8.32 -9.28
CA GLU A 278 -30.43 -9.48 -8.61
C GLU A 278 -29.81 -9.78 -7.23
N ARG A 279 -28.57 -9.32 -7.01
CA ARG A 279 -27.83 -9.46 -5.74
C ARG A 279 -27.88 -8.18 -4.89
N GLY A 280 -28.72 -7.21 -5.24
CA GLY A 280 -28.88 -5.95 -4.51
C GLY A 280 -27.73 -4.95 -4.71
N LEU A 281 -26.93 -5.12 -5.75
CA LEU A 281 -25.72 -4.35 -6.05
C LEU A 281 -25.89 -3.45 -7.29
N ALA A 282 -27.10 -2.92 -7.49
CA ALA A 282 -27.41 -2.07 -8.65
C ALA A 282 -26.47 -0.83 -8.76
N SER A 283 -26.02 -0.28 -7.63
CA SER A 283 -25.07 0.84 -7.59
C SER A 283 -23.63 0.47 -7.96
N ARG A 284 -23.33 -0.83 -8.14
CA ARG A 284 -22.01 -1.36 -8.55
C ARG A 284 -21.96 -1.72 -10.03
N THR A 285 -23.04 -1.46 -10.77
CA THR A 285 -23.12 -1.82 -12.18
C THR A 285 -22.06 -1.10 -13.01
N LEU A 286 -21.39 -1.87 -13.87
CA LEU A 286 -20.32 -1.41 -14.73
C LEU A 286 -20.66 -1.84 -16.15
N THR A 287 -21.11 -0.92 -16.99
CA THR A 287 -21.35 -1.25 -18.40
C THR A 287 -20.11 -0.89 -19.21
N GLY A 288 -19.55 -1.85 -19.91
CA GLY A 288 -18.44 -1.58 -20.84
C GLY A 288 -17.10 -1.27 -20.18
N VAL A 289 -16.83 -1.73 -18.94
CA VAL A 289 -15.55 -1.56 -18.24
C VAL A 289 -15.23 -2.70 -17.25
N HIS A 290 -15.73 -3.92 -17.49
CA HIS A 290 -15.54 -5.05 -16.57
C HIS A 290 -14.04 -5.32 -16.31
N PRO A 291 -13.58 -5.33 -15.04
CA PRO A 291 -12.20 -5.66 -14.71
C PRO A 291 -11.95 -7.17 -14.76
N GLY A 292 -10.77 -7.63 -14.37
CA GLY A 292 -10.56 -9.04 -14.02
C GLY A 292 -11.00 -9.32 -12.57
N VAL A 293 -10.55 -8.47 -11.64
CA VAL A 293 -10.93 -8.53 -10.21
C VAL A 293 -11.29 -7.13 -9.70
N GLN A 294 -12.38 -7.05 -8.94
CA GLN A 294 -12.80 -5.86 -8.21
C GLN A 294 -12.94 -6.20 -6.73
N LEU A 295 -12.31 -5.39 -5.88
CA LEU A 295 -12.49 -5.38 -4.43
C LEU A 295 -13.29 -4.15 -4.06
N GLN A 296 -14.32 -4.34 -3.22
CA GLN A 296 -15.15 -3.27 -2.69
C GLN A 296 -15.27 -3.43 -1.17
N SER A 297 -14.65 -2.53 -0.42
CA SER A 297 -14.62 -2.59 1.05
C SER A 297 -14.19 -3.95 1.61
N ALA A 298 -13.23 -4.59 0.94
CA ALA A 298 -12.74 -5.92 1.29
C ALA A 298 -11.37 -5.84 1.96
N SER A 299 -11.10 -6.74 2.91
CA SER A 299 -9.86 -6.75 3.68
C SER A 299 -9.22 -8.13 3.77
N HIS A 300 -7.89 -8.22 3.87
CA HIS A 300 -7.17 -9.49 3.88
C HIS A 300 -7.46 -10.37 2.64
N ILE A 301 -7.65 -9.75 1.49
CA ILE A 301 -7.84 -10.46 0.22
C ILE A 301 -6.49 -10.71 -0.43
N SER A 302 -6.26 -11.93 -0.92
CA SER A 302 -5.05 -12.30 -1.66
C SER A 302 -5.37 -12.59 -3.12
N ILE A 303 -4.83 -11.79 -4.05
CA ILE A 303 -4.86 -12.01 -5.49
C ILE A 303 -3.47 -12.51 -5.89
N LEU A 304 -3.32 -13.84 -5.99
CA LEU A 304 -2.02 -14.50 -5.96
C LEU A 304 -1.77 -15.39 -7.19
N GLY A 305 -0.69 -15.16 -7.94
CA GLY A 305 -0.29 -16.11 -8.99
C GLY A 305 -1.24 -16.20 -10.17
N ASN A 306 -2.02 -15.15 -10.46
CA ASN A 306 -2.97 -15.11 -11.58
C ASN A 306 -2.33 -14.50 -12.84
N THR A 307 -2.97 -14.73 -13.99
CA THR A 307 -2.61 -14.07 -15.26
C THR A 307 -3.75 -13.16 -15.70
N PHE A 308 -3.45 -11.90 -16.00
CA PHE A 308 -4.39 -10.90 -16.50
C PHE A 308 -4.04 -10.51 -17.94
N THR A 309 -4.80 -11.05 -18.87
CA THR A 309 -4.67 -10.80 -20.33
C THR A 309 -6.08 -10.55 -20.88
N LEU A 310 -6.72 -9.46 -20.46
CA LEU A 310 -8.13 -9.22 -20.79
C LEU A 310 -8.34 -9.10 -22.30
N ASP A 311 -9.49 -9.56 -22.80
CA ASP A 311 -9.82 -9.36 -24.20
C ASP A 311 -10.24 -7.91 -24.44
N GLU A 312 -9.37 -7.16 -25.10
CA GLU A 312 -9.57 -5.74 -25.42
C GLU A 312 -10.03 -5.51 -26.86
N THR A 313 -10.36 -6.58 -27.59
CA THR A 313 -10.89 -6.48 -28.95
C THR A 313 -12.17 -5.64 -28.98
N ASN A 314 -12.36 -4.86 -30.05
CA ASN A 314 -13.50 -3.98 -30.25
C ASN A 314 -13.60 -2.78 -29.29
N GLN A 315 -12.60 -2.51 -28.44
CA GLN A 315 -12.62 -1.31 -27.60
C GLN A 315 -12.31 -0.06 -28.42
N PRO A 316 -13.16 0.99 -28.38
CA PRO A 316 -12.87 2.25 -29.04
C PRO A 316 -11.68 2.98 -28.41
N TYR A 317 -10.84 3.56 -29.26
CA TYR A 317 -9.80 4.51 -28.87
C TYR A 317 -9.72 5.65 -29.89
N ARG A 318 -9.24 6.81 -29.44
CA ARG A 318 -9.14 8.04 -30.25
C ARG A 318 -7.72 8.56 -30.27
N PHE A 319 -7.33 9.12 -31.41
CA PHE A 319 -6.16 9.97 -31.56
C PHE A 319 -6.46 11.11 -32.57
N LYS A 320 -5.52 12.02 -32.76
CA LYS A 320 -5.67 13.16 -33.67
C LYS A 320 -4.73 13.10 -34.86
N VAL A 321 -5.24 13.44 -36.03
CA VAL A 321 -4.48 13.63 -37.29
C VAL A 321 -4.98 14.90 -37.95
N ASP A 322 -4.08 15.83 -38.28
CA ASP A 322 -4.41 17.12 -38.90
C ASP A 322 -5.55 17.87 -38.19
N ASN A 323 -5.53 17.82 -36.85
CA ASN A 323 -6.54 18.39 -35.94
C ASN A 323 -7.96 17.79 -36.07
N ARG A 324 -8.13 16.68 -36.78
CA ARG A 324 -9.34 15.87 -36.82
C ARG A 324 -9.21 14.69 -35.86
N SER A 325 -10.31 14.33 -35.23
CA SER A 325 -10.40 13.15 -34.38
C SER A 325 -10.59 11.88 -35.22
N VAL A 326 -9.77 10.87 -34.97
CA VAL A 326 -9.88 9.54 -35.56
C VAL A 326 -10.18 8.55 -34.45
N TRP A 327 -11.26 7.78 -34.62
CA TRP A 327 -11.64 6.69 -33.73
C TRP A 327 -11.40 5.35 -34.42
N CYS A 328 -10.81 4.41 -33.70
CA CYS A 328 -10.60 3.04 -34.18
C CYS A 328 -11.02 2.05 -33.09
N LEU A 329 -11.09 0.77 -33.47
CA LEU A 329 -11.32 -0.32 -32.54
C LEU A 329 -10.04 -1.14 -32.35
N VAL A 330 -9.69 -1.43 -31.10
CA VAL A 330 -8.51 -2.26 -30.76
C VAL A 330 -8.62 -3.64 -31.43
N ASN A 331 -7.53 -4.07 -32.07
CA ASN A 331 -7.41 -5.34 -32.81
C ASN A 331 -8.43 -5.54 -33.94
N VAL A 332 -9.02 -4.48 -34.50
CA VAL A 332 -9.91 -4.56 -35.68
C VAL A 332 -9.32 -3.78 -36.84
N GLU A 333 -8.78 -4.51 -37.82
CA GLU A 333 -8.23 -3.93 -39.03
C GLU A 333 -9.30 -3.17 -39.84
N GLY A 334 -8.93 -2.03 -40.43
CA GLY A 334 -9.85 -1.22 -41.24
C GLY A 334 -11.00 -0.56 -40.44
N SER A 335 -10.95 -0.61 -39.11
CA SER A 335 -11.99 -0.02 -38.25
C SER A 335 -11.90 1.50 -38.20
N CYS A 336 -10.76 2.13 -38.46
CA CYS A 336 -10.57 3.56 -38.22
C CYS A 336 -11.51 4.48 -39.02
N ARG A 337 -12.13 5.43 -38.33
CA ARG A 337 -13.11 6.39 -38.85
C ARG A 337 -12.84 7.78 -38.30
N TYR A 338 -12.98 8.82 -39.12
CA TYR A 338 -13.06 10.17 -38.60
C TYR A 338 -14.37 10.37 -37.84
N GLY A 339 -14.31 11.03 -36.69
CA GLY A 339 -15.47 11.31 -35.86
C GLY A 339 -15.10 12.15 -34.63
N GLU A 340 -15.96 13.09 -34.25
CA GLU A 340 -15.62 14.05 -33.19
C GLU A 340 -15.77 13.44 -31.78
N SER A 341 -16.95 12.92 -31.44
CA SER A 341 -17.29 12.52 -30.06
C SER A 341 -17.06 11.06 -29.73
N SER A 342 -17.27 10.16 -30.69
CA SER A 342 -17.27 8.71 -30.47
C SER A 342 -16.98 7.96 -31.77
N TYR A 343 -16.69 6.68 -31.65
CA TYR A 343 -16.61 5.78 -32.79
C TYR A 343 -17.97 5.69 -33.51
N ASP A 344 -17.95 5.91 -34.83
CA ASP A 344 -19.10 5.73 -35.72
C ASP A 344 -18.67 4.81 -36.88
N PRO A 345 -19.18 3.57 -36.96
CA PRO A 345 -18.80 2.64 -38.02
C PRO A 345 -19.17 3.14 -39.44
N SER A 346 -20.12 4.06 -39.54
CA SER A 346 -20.57 4.68 -40.80
C SER A 346 -19.80 5.95 -41.18
N GLY A 347 -18.85 6.38 -40.34
CA GLY A 347 -18.04 7.58 -40.57
C GLY A 347 -17.11 7.47 -41.80
N GLU A 348 -16.45 8.58 -42.12
CA GLU A 348 -15.43 8.62 -43.17
C GLU A 348 -14.23 7.74 -42.77
N ALA A 349 -13.82 6.80 -43.63
CA ALA A 349 -12.71 5.90 -43.35
C ALA A 349 -11.35 6.62 -43.25
N TYR A 350 -10.56 6.24 -42.26
CA TYR A 350 -9.16 6.63 -42.13
C TYR A 350 -8.26 5.43 -42.42
N ASN A 351 -7.34 5.58 -43.39
CA ASN A 351 -6.43 4.52 -43.83
C ASN A 351 -4.95 4.85 -43.56
N GLY A 352 -4.67 5.86 -42.74
CA GLY A 352 -3.31 6.21 -42.34
C GLY A 352 -2.82 5.39 -41.14
N PRO A 353 -1.59 5.66 -40.65
CA PRO A 353 -1.02 4.95 -39.52
C PRO A 353 -1.79 5.22 -38.21
N THR A 354 -1.76 4.25 -37.31
CA THR A 354 -2.34 4.35 -35.96
C THR A 354 -1.24 4.54 -34.90
N PRO A 355 -1.59 4.91 -33.65
CA PRO A 355 -0.66 4.92 -32.51
C PRO A 355 0.08 3.60 -32.25
N TYR A 356 -0.40 2.48 -32.80
CA TYR A 356 0.27 1.18 -32.73
C TYR A 356 1.40 1.03 -33.77
N GLU A 357 1.43 1.88 -34.79
CA GLU A 357 2.35 1.83 -35.92
C GLU A 357 3.29 3.05 -35.96
N ASP A 358 2.82 4.22 -35.52
CA ASP A 358 3.60 5.45 -35.40
C ASP A 358 3.51 6.02 -33.98
N ASN A 359 4.65 6.03 -33.28
CA ASN A 359 4.76 6.51 -31.90
C ASN A 359 4.61 8.04 -31.75
N LYS A 360 4.52 8.79 -32.85
CA LYS A 360 4.20 10.23 -32.82
C LYS A 360 2.71 10.48 -32.66
N LEU A 361 1.88 9.49 -32.95
CA LEU A 361 0.44 9.56 -32.73
C LEU A 361 0.15 9.12 -31.29
N LEU A 362 -0.47 10.00 -30.53
CA LEU A 362 -0.86 9.73 -29.15
C LEU A 362 -2.35 9.43 -29.08
N THR A 363 -2.68 8.31 -28.46
CA THR A 363 -4.05 8.03 -28.06
C THR A 363 -4.45 9.01 -26.96
N ASP A 364 -5.52 9.77 -27.15
CA ASP A 364 -5.93 10.82 -26.20
C ASP A 364 -7.30 10.57 -25.58
N ASN A 365 -7.97 9.48 -25.97
CA ASN A 365 -9.22 9.01 -25.38
C ASN A 365 -9.47 7.53 -25.72
N GLY A 366 -10.36 6.87 -24.98
CA GLY A 366 -10.80 5.50 -25.25
C GLY A 366 -11.62 4.92 -24.11
N THR A 367 -11.90 3.62 -24.18
CA THR A 367 -12.54 2.91 -23.06
C THR A 367 -11.60 2.83 -21.87
N ASN A 368 -11.97 3.48 -20.76
CA ASN A 368 -11.19 3.48 -19.53
C ASN A 368 -11.42 2.17 -18.74
N ARG A 369 -10.69 1.11 -19.11
CA ARG A 369 -10.87 -0.24 -18.54
C ARG A 369 -9.67 -0.66 -17.70
N HIS A 370 -9.93 -0.97 -16.44
CA HIS A 370 -8.92 -1.39 -15.47
C HIS A 370 -8.87 -2.91 -15.32
N TYR A 371 -7.72 -3.48 -14.93
CA TYR A 371 -7.58 -4.94 -14.76
C TYR A 371 -7.87 -5.36 -13.32
N ILE A 372 -7.38 -4.60 -12.35
CA ILE A 372 -7.63 -4.83 -10.91
C ILE A 372 -8.10 -3.51 -10.29
N ARG A 373 -9.24 -3.55 -9.60
CA ARG A 373 -9.83 -2.39 -8.93
C ARG A 373 -9.91 -2.62 -7.43
N VAL A 374 -9.43 -1.65 -6.65
CA VAL A 374 -9.56 -1.62 -5.18
C VAL A 374 -10.33 -0.36 -4.79
N GLU A 375 -11.53 -0.58 -4.24
CA GLU A 375 -12.50 0.47 -3.94
C GLU A 375 -13.10 0.29 -2.54
N GLY A 376 -13.74 1.34 -2.04
CA GLY A 376 -14.31 1.40 -0.70
C GLY A 376 -13.27 1.41 0.43
N LYS A 377 -13.70 0.91 1.59
CA LYS A 377 -12.90 0.84 2.83
C LYS A 377 -12.33 -0.56 3.00
N GLY A 378 -11.11 -0.76 2.53
CA GLY A 378 -10.39 -2.02 2.64
C GLY A 378 -9.14 -1.90 3.49
N SER A 379 -8.53 -3.04 3.81
CA SER A 379 -7.16 -3.04 4.33
C SER A 379 -6.47 -4.39 4.18
N HIS A 380 -5.14 -4.39 4.25
CA HIS A 380 -4.31 -5.60 4.30
C HIS A 380 -4.52 -6.57 3.13
N ASN A 381 -4.92 -6.05 1.97
CA ASN A 381 -5.03 -6.83 0.74
C ASN A 381 -3.64 -7.04 0.13
N ARG A 382 -3.47 -8.14 -0.58
CA ARG A 382 -2.20 -8.54 -1.19
C ARG A 382 -2.41 -8.87 -2.67
N ILE A 383 -1.78 -8.10 -3.55
CA ILE A 383 -1.72 -8.36 -5.00
C ILE A 383 -0.31 -8.84 -5.29
N ALA A 384 -0.14 -10.15 -5.45
CA ALA A 384 1.21 -10.71 -5.54
C ALA A 384 1.41 -11.81 -6.58
N TYR A 385 2.63 -11.88 -7.12
CA TYR A 385 3.06 -12.91 -8.08
C TYR A 385 2.15 -13.02 -9.31
N ASN A 386 1.49 -11.94 -9.72
CA ASN A 386 0.63 -11.97 -10.90
C ASN A 386 1.44 -11.62 -12.17
N ASP A 387 1.00 -12.17 -13.30
CA ASP A 387 1.44 -11.78 -14.65
C ASP A 387 0.37 -10.86 -15.24
N ILE A 388 0.73 -9.60 -15.50
CA ILE A 388 -0.22 -8.53 -15.80
C ILE A 388 0.18 -7.85 -17.11
N GLY A 389 -0.55 -8.17 -18.17
CA GLY A 389 -0.28 -7.72 -19.53
C GLY A 389 -0.42 -8.86 -20.54
N PRO A 390 -0.40 -8.57 -21.86
CA PRO A 390 -0.33 -7.24 -22.45
C PRO A 390 -1.61 -6.44 -22.24
N LYS A 391 -1.50 -5.10 -22.24
CA LYS A 391 -2.65 -4.18 -22.27
C LYS A 391 -2.49 -3.16 -23.39
N LYS A 392 -3.46 -3.17 -24.30
CA LYS A 392 -3.59 -2.28 -25.46
C LYS A 392 -4.63 -1.18 -25.28
N GLY A 393 -5.70 -1.49 -24.55
CA GLY A 393 -6.80 -0.56 -24.31
C GLY A 393 -6.43 0.58 -23.35
N PHE A 394 -7.23 1.63 -23.37
CA PHE A 394 -7.07 2.80 -22.50
C PHE A 394 -7.39 2.47 -21.02
N GLY A 395 -6.96 3.32 -20.09
CA GLY A 395 -7.23 3.19 -18.65
C GLY A 395 -6.10 2.53 -17.86
N ALA A 396 -5.87 2.96 -16.62
CA ALA A 396 -4.84 2.40 -15.73
C ALA A 396 -5.02 0.89 -15.48
N VAL A 397 -3.95 0.17 -15.15
CA VAL A 397 -4.00 -1.30 -14.99
C VAL A 397 -4.50 -1.70 -13.61
N VAL A 398 -3.81 -1.26 -12.56
CA VAL A 398 -4.21 -1.47 -11.16
C VAL A 398 -4.59 -0.12 -10.57
N ILE A 399 -5.82 -0.01 -10.05
CA ILE A 399 -6.32 1.23 -9.44
C ILE A 399 -6.73 1.04 -7.98
N TYR A 400 -6.46 2.07 -7.20
CA TYR A 400 -6.99 2.27 -5.86
C TYR A 400 -7.82 3.54 -5.86
N ASP A 401 -9.12 3.41 -6.08
CA ASP A 401 -10.01 4.57 -6.16
C ASP A 401 -10.71 4.85 -4.81
N GLY A 402 -10.52 3.99 -3.81
CA GLY A 402 -11.04 4.18 -2.45
C GLY A 402 -12.55 4.39 -2.46
N GLU A 403 -13.05 5.30 -1.63
CA GLU A 403 -14.46 5.70 -1.62
C GLU A 403 -14.88 6.60 -2.80
N GLY A 404 -14.00 6.80 -3.79
CA GLY A 404 -14.26 7.63 -4.96
C GLY A 404 -14.06 9.13 -4.71
N HIS A 405 -14.57 9.96 -5.62
CA HIS A 405 -14.27 11.40 -5.65
C HIS A 405 -14.87 12.20 -4.48
N SER A 406 -16.01 11.75 -3.93
CA SER A 406 -16.65 12.33 -2.75
C SER A 406 -16.20 11.65 -1.43
N GLY A 407 -15.38 10.61 -1.54
CA GLY A 407 -14.88 9.81 -0.43
C GLY A 407 -13.81 10.50 0.40
N GLN A 408 -13.52 9.95 1.57
CA GLN A 408 -12.48 10.45 2.48
C GLN A 408 -11.52 9.35 2.94
N SER A 409 -11.51 8.20 2.25
CA SER A 409 -10.62 7.11 2.58
C SER A 409 -10.26 6.26 1.36
N ILE A 410 -9.13 5.58 1.50
CA ILE A 410 -8.53 4.63 0.56
C ILE A 410 -8.23 3.34 1.32
N SER A 411 -8.16 2.20 0.64
CA SER A 411 -7.72 0.95 1.25
C SER A 411 -6.33 1.10 1.88
N GLN A 412 -6.14 0.59 3.09
CA GLN A 412 -4.94 0.82 3.90
C GLN A 412 -4.07 -0.42 4.11
N TYR A 413 -2.76 -0.25 4.21
CA TYR A 413 -1.80 -1.34 4.51
C TYR A 413 -1.80 -2.47 3.48
N ASP A 414 -2.27 -2.20 2.27
CA ASP A 414 -2.22 -3.16 1.17
C ASP A 414 -0.78 -3.32 0.66
N VAL A 415 -0.48 -4.49 0.10
CA VAL A 415 0.82 -4.84 -0.45
C VAL A 415 0.70 -5.27 -1.91
N ILE A 416 1.47 -4.63 -2.78
CA ILE A 416 1.59 -5.00 -4.20
C ILE A 416 3.01 -5.49 -4.43
N GLU A 417 3.20 -6.79 -4.66
CA GLU A 417 4.56 -7.34 -4.73
C GLU A 417 4.80 -8.52 -5.67
N TYR A 418 6.02 -8.63 -6.20
CA TYR A 418 6.43 -9.72 -7.08
C TYR A 418 5.58 -9.87 -8.36
N ASN A 419 4.88 -8.82 -8.77
CA ASN A 419 4.10 -8.83 -10.01
C ASN A 419 4.98 -8.50 -11.22
N HIS A 420 4.62 -9.06 -12.37
CA HIS A 420 5.22 -8.78 -13.66
C HIS A 420 4.27 -7.91 -14.49
N PHE A 421 4.60 -6.64 -14.68
CA PHE A 421 3.90 -5.72 -15.57
C PHE A 421 4.66 -5.63 -16.89
N HIS A 422 4.03 -5.99 -18.00
CA HIS A 422 4.68 -6.00 -19.31
C HIS A 422 3.72 -5.63 -20.44
N ASP A 423 4.27 -5.14 -21.55
CA ASP A 423 3.53 -4.87 -22.79
C ASP A 423 2.27 -3.99 -22.59
N ILE A 424 2.39 -2.94 -21.76
CA ILE A 424 1.34 -1.92 -21.55
C ILE A 424 1.61 -0.74 -22.50
N GLY A 425 0.74 -0.52 -23.47
CA GLY A 425 0.89 0.52 -24.48
C GLY A 425 -0.12 0.32 -25.63
N PRO A 426 -0.30 1.27 -26.55
CA PRO A 426 0.68 2.25 -27.01
C PRO A 426 0.66 3.54 -26.17
N ARG A 427 1.48 4.52 -26.57
CA ARG A 427 1.55 5.80 -25.87
C ARG A 427 0.20 6.50 -25.88
N VAL A 428 -0.24 6.89 -24.69
CA VAL A 428 -1.42 7.73 -24.48
C VAL A 428 -1.01 9.13 -23.99
N SER A 429 -1.87 10.12 -24.18
CA SER A 429 -1.65 11.45 -23.61
C SER A 429 -1.72 11.45 -22.07
N ASN A 430 -2.58 10.61 -21.48
CA ASN A 430 -2.79 10.47 -20.03
C ASN A 430 -3.69 9.25 -19.74
N GLY A 431 -3.52 8.58 -18.59
CA GLY A 431 -4.51 7.63 -18.08
C GLY A 431 -4.27 6.17 -18.45
N LEU A 432 -3.01 5.75 -18.60
CA LEU A 432 -2.61 4.35 -18.82
C LEU A 432 -1.48 3.97 -17.83
N GLU A 433 -1.59 4.42 -16.58
CA GLU A 433 -0.65 4.09 -15.52
C GLU A 433 -0.63 2.56 -15.26
N ALA A 434 0.53 1.98 -14.96
CA ALA A 434 0.57 0.59 -14.51
C ALA A 434 -0.07 0.45 -13.12
N ILE A 435 0.22 1.41 -12.23
CA ILE A 435 -0.41 1.51 -10.92
C ILE A 435 -0.85 2.96 -10.68
N ARG A 436 -2.14 3.16 -10.40
CA ARG A 436 -2.67 4.42 -9.86
C ARG A 436 -3.14 4.20 -8.43
N LEU A 437 -2.36 4.70 -7.48
CA LEU A 437 -2.63 4.56 -6.04
C LEU A 437 -3.33 5.82 -5.51
N GLY A 438 -4.65 5.84 -5.56
CA GLY A 438 -5.47 6.97 -5.12
C GLY A 438 -5.98 7.87 -6.24
N LEU A 439 -6.67 8.93 -5.82
CA LEU A 439 -7.25 9.98 -6.66
C LEU A 439 -6.82 11.35 -6.14
N SER A 440 -6.93 12.39 -6.97
CA SER A 440 -6.65 13.76 -6.52
C SER A 440 -7.48 14.15 -5.28
N SER A 441 -8.78 13.81 -5.28
CA SER A 441 -9.71 14.03 -4.16
C SER A 441 -9.32 13.30 -2.87
N LEU A 442 -8.61 12.17 -2.99
CA LEU A 442 -8.20 11.32 -1.87
C LEU A 442 -6.75 11.56 -1.43
N SER A 443 -6.07 12.50 -2.07
CA SER A 443 -4.61 12.63 -1.96
C SER A 443 -4.07 12.91 -0.57
N LEU A 444 -4.86 13.60 0.27
CA LEU A 444 -4.44 13.95 1.62
C LEU A 444 -4.64 12.81 2.64
N TYR A 445 -5.27 11.71 2.24
CA TYR A 445 -5.51 10.56 3.11
C TYR A 445 -4.40 9.52 3.01
N SER A 446 -4.08 8.89 4.14
CA SER A 446 -3.02 7.92 4.26
C SER A 446 -3.45 6.55 3.73
N GLY A 447 -2.65 5.99 2.83
CA GLY A 447 -2.82 4.62 2.36
C GLY A 447 -1.94 3.62 3.12
N HIS A 448 -0.73 4.00 3.55
CA HIS A 448 0.24 3.05 4.10
C HIS A 448 0.50 1.84 3.18
N VAL A 449 0.24 1.99 1.88
CA VAL A 449 0.36 0.92 0.90
C VAL A 449 1.82 0.72 0.56
N THR A 450 2.25 -0.54 0.48
CA THR A 450 3.60 -0.92 0.10
C THR A 450 3.63 -1.52 -1.29
N ILE A 451 4.29 -0.83 -2.23
CA ILE A 451 4.58 -1.34 -3.58
C ILE A 451 6.03 -1.80 -3.59
N GLN A 452 6.26 -3.12 -3.61
CA GLN A 452 7.61 -3.66 -3.50
C GLN A 452 7.93 -4.83 -4.41
N HIS A 453 9.18 -4.97 -4.82
CA HIS A 453 9.63 -6.13 -5.60
C HIS A 453 8.83 -6.41 -6.88
N ASN A 454 8.29 -5.40 -7.56
CA ASN A 454 7.61 -5.58 -8.86
C ASN A 454 8.56 -5.30 -10.02
N LEU A 455 8.34 -5.99 -11.14
CA LEU A 455 9.04 -5.76 -12.40
C LEU A 455 8.11 -5.05 -13.39
N PHE A 456 8.53 -3.88 -13.87
CA PHE A 456 7.90 -3.12 -14.95
C PHE A 456 8.81 -3.20 -16.17
N ASP A 457 8.40 -3.94 -17.21
CA ASP A 457 9.26 -4.32 -18.33
C ASP A 457 8.70 -3.82 -19.66
N GLY A 458 9.42 -2.88 -20.29
CA GLY A 458 9.08 -2.39 -21.63
C GLY A 458 7.75 -1.64 -21.73
N LEU A 459 7.33 -0.94 -20.67
CA LEU A 459 6.06 -0.21 -20.71
C LEU A 459 6.15 1.03 -21.61
N ASN A 460 5.09 1.30 -22.35
CA ASN A 460 5.00 2.42 -23.28
C ASN A 460 3.63 3.11 -23.20
N GLY A 461 3.02 3.14 -22.00
CA GLY A 461 1.72 3.73 -21.76
C GLY A 461 1.80 5.25 -21.64
N GLU A 462 2.32 5.75 -20.52
CA GLU A 462 2.34 7.18 -20.22
C GLU A 462 3.51 7.64 -19.35
N ASP A 463 3.53 8.93 -18.98
CA ASP A 463 4.61 9.52 -18.18
C ASP A 463 4.65 8.93 -16.75
N GLU A 464 3.52 8.44 -16.24
CA GLU A 464 3.34 7.90 -14.90
C GLU A 464 3.25 6.36 -14.92
N ILE A 465 4.38 5.66 -14.71
CA ILE A 465 4.35 4.19 -14.55
C ILE A 465 3.65 3.84 -13.23
N ILE A 466 4.10 4.47 -12.14
CA ILE A 466 3.46 4.42 -10.82
C ILE A 466 3.02 5.83 -10.47
N SER A 467 1.72 6.07 -10.44
CA SER A 467 1.12 7.33 -10.00
C SER A 467 0.61 7.20 -8.56
N VAL A 468 1.36 7.73 -7.60
CA VAL A 468 0.93 7.84 -6.19
C VAL A 468 0.12 9.12 -6.01
N LYS A 469 -1.11 8.97 -5.54
CA LYS A 469 -2.12 10.01 -5.32
C LYS A 469 -2.77 9.84 -3.94
N SER A 470 -1.97 9.48 -2.94
CA SER A 470 -2.32 9.35 -1.52
C SER A 470 -1.06 9.53 -0.66
N SER A 471 -1.22 9.53 0.66
CA SER A 471 -0.14 9.83 1.62
C SER A 471 0.40 8.59 2.35
N ASP A 472 1.59 8.74 2.93
CA ASP A 472 2.23 7.76 3.84
C ASP A 472 2.52 6.37 3.23
N ASN A 473 2.70 6.30 1.92
CA ASN A 473 2.97 5.06 1.20
C ASN A 473 4.48 4.76 1.08
N ILE A 474 4.80 3.51 0.76
CA ILE A 474 6.16 3.03 0.53
C ILE A 474 6.26 2.42 -0.87
N VAL A 475 7.21 2.89 -1.67
CA VAL A 475 7.54 2.31 -2.98
C VAL A 475 9.02 1.91 -2.98
N ARG A 476 9.30 0.60 -2.88
CA ARG A 476 10.65 0.11 -2.67
C ARG A 476 11.06 -1.13 -3.44
N TYR A 477 12.34 -1.29 -3.73
CA TYR A 477 12.88 -2.53 -4.32
C TYR A 477 12.23 -2.98 -5.64
N ASN A 478 11.55 -2.07 -6.34
CA ASN A 478 10.98 -2.35 -7.65
C ASN A 478 12.04 -2.21 -8.73
N THR A 479 11.85 -2.90 -9.85
CA THR A 479 12.68 -2.76 -11.04
C THR A 479 11.85 -2.21 -12.19
N ILE A 480 12.24 -1.06 -12.72
CA ILE A 480 11.67 -0.47 -13.94
C ILE A 480 12.73 -0.60 -15.02
N ARG A 481 12.43 -1.30 -16.12
CA ARG A 481 13.36 -1.55 -17.21
C ARG A 481 12.79 -1.03 -18.52
N ASN A 482 13.55 -0.17 -19.21
CA ASN A 482 13.27 0.36 -20.54
C ASN A 482 11.80 0.76 -20.74
N SER A 483 11.22 1.38 -19.72
CA SER A 483 9.81 1.74 -19.68
C SER A 483 9.66 3.25 -19.75
N TYR A 484 8.87 3.74 -20.70
CA TYR A 484 8.53 5.15 -20.84
C TYR A 484 7.81 5.63 -19.57
N GLY A 485 8.23 6.75 -19.01
CA GLY A 485 7.70 7.30 -17.76
C GLY A 485 8.57 6.96 -16.54
N GLY A 486 8.00 7.10 -15.35
CA GLY A 486 8.71 6.90 -14.08
C GLY A 486 7.78 6.78 -12.87
N ILE A 487 8.33 6.92 -11.67
CA ILE A 487 7.59 6.92 -10.41
C ILE A 487 7.18 8.35 -10.08
N VAL A 488 5.88 8.59 -9.91
CA VAL A 488 5.34 9.94 -9.71
C VAL A 488 4.57 10.01 -8.40
N SER A 489 5.07 10.81 -7.44
CA SER A 489 4.24 11.32 -6.34
C SER A 489 3.41 12.45 -6.91
N ARG A 490 2.29 12.09 -7.55
CA ARG A 490 1.46 13.04 -8.31
C ARG A 490 0.65 13.91 -7.37
N HIS A 491 0.21 13.33 -6.25
CA HIS A 491 -0.41 14.03 -5.12
C HIS A 491 -0.04 13.31 -3.80
N GLY A 492 -0.45 13.90 -2.66
CA GLY A 492 -0.24 13.34 -1.33
C GLY A 492 1.11 13.68 -0.72
N ASN A 493 1.32 13.28 0.53
CA ASN A 493 2.44 13.70 1.38
C ASN A 493 3.12 12.49 2.04
N ARG A 494 4.33 12.67 2.59
CA ARG A 494 5.04 11.70 3.46
C ARG A 494 5.32 10.33 2.85
N ASN A 495 5.26 10.21 1.52
CA ASN A 495 5.63 8.98 0.81
C ASN A 495 7.15 8.73 0.83
N SER A 496 7.56 7.47 0.91
CA SER A 496 8.96 7.04 0.86
C SER A 496 9.25 6.18 -0.38
N PHE A 497 10.31 6.54 -1.10
CA PHE A 497 10.73 5.91 -2.35
C PHE A 497 12.18 5.44 -2.23
N TYR A 498 12.44 4.13 -2.09
CA TYR A 498 13.80 3.68 -1.85
C TYR A 498 14.19 2.31 -2.38
N GLY A 499 15.48 2.11 -2.64
CA GLY A 499 15.98 0.81 -3.11
C GLY A 499 15.46 0.41 -4.49
N ASN A 500 14.85 1.32 -5.25
CA ASN A 500 14.33 0.99 -6.59
C ASN A 500 15.47 1.01 -7.62
N PHE A 501 15.40 0.09 -8.59
CA PHE A 501 16.29 0.03 -9.75
C PHE A 501 15.54 0.55 -10.97
N ILE A 502 15.96 1.69 -11.54
CA ILE A 502 15.37 2.27 -12.75
C ILE A 502 16.43 2.25 -13.85
N LEU A 503 16.24 1.38 -14.83
CA LEU A 503 17.25 0.99 -15.81
C LEU A 503 16.76 1.32 -17.21
N GLY A 504 17.48 2.22 -17.87
CA GLY A 504 17.31 2.57 -19.27
C GLY A 504 18.52 2.21 -20.11
N ASP A 505 18.39 2.40 -21.42
CA ASP A 505 19.43 2.13 -22.42
C ASP A 505 20.27 3.37 -22.80
N GLY A 506 19.97 4.52 -22.18
CA GLY A 506 20.58 5.82 -22.48
C GLY A 506 20.17 6.44 -23.82
N LYS A 507 19.20 5.84 -24.53
CA LYS A 507 18.85 6.20 -25.92
C LYS A 507 17.35 6.36 -26.16
N THR A 508 16.55 5.42 -25.67
CA THR A 508 15.10 5.42 -25.82
C THR A 508 14.53 6.67 -25.14
N PRO A 509 13.79 7.54 -25.84
CA PRO A 509 13.26 8.78 -25.25
C PRO A 509 12.23 8.53 -24.15
N GLY A 510 12.17 9.42 -23.16
CA GLY A 510 11.10 9.46 -22.15
C GLY A 510 11.28 8.50 -20.97
N LEU A 511 12.45 7.86 -20.83
CA LEU A 511 12.78 7.07 -19.64
C LEU A 511 13.13 8.03 -18.50
N SER A 512 12.27 8.14 -17.49
CA SER A 512 12.41 9.10 -16.38
C SER A 512 12.54 8.39 -15.04
N GLY A 513 12.94 9.11 -13.99
CA GLY A 513 13.05 8.55 -12.64
C GLY A 513 11.85 8.92 -11.77
N PHE A 514 11.98 10.02 -11.02
CA PHE A 514 11.03 10.50 -10.03
C PHE A 514 10.48 11.87 -10.39
N ARG A 515 9.15 12.03 -10.35
CA ARG A 515 8.46 13.34 -10.39
C ARG A 515 7.64 13.52 -9.12
N ILE A 516 7.90 14.59 -8.38
CA ILE A 516 7.45 14.71 -6.99
C ILE A 516 6.67 15.99 -6.78
N TYR A 517 5.49 15.88 -6.17
CA TYR A 517 4.66 16.95 -5.62
C TYR A 517 4.27 16.60 -4.19
N GLY A 518 3.97 17.60 -3.35
CA GLY A 518 3.63 17.39 -1.95
C GLY A 518 4.83 17.36 -0.99
N ASN A 519 4.54 17.09 0.28
CA ASN A 519 5.44 17.37 1.39
C ASN A 519 6.16 16.12 1.94
N ASP A 520 7.30 16.34 2.57
CA ASP A 520 7.99 15.40 3.47
C ASP A 520 8.33 14.04 2.84
N HIS A 521 8.51 14.02 1.51
CA HIS A 521 8.91 12.82 0.80
C HIS A 521 10.37 12.46 1.06
N LYS A 522 10.65 11.15 1.06
CA LYS A 522 12.01 10.61 1.15
C LYS A 522 12.34 9.81 -0.09
N ILE A 523 13.46 10.11 -0.75
CA ILE A 523 13.92 9.46 -1.98
C ILE A 523 15.37 9.04 -1.75
N PHE A 524 15.60 7.75 -1.48
CA PHE A 524 16.92 7.30 -1.05
C PHE A 524 17.30 5.88 -1.48
N ASN A 525 18.60 5.58 -1.51
CA ASN A 525 19.11 4.26 -1.91
C ASN A 525 18.59 3.78 -3.29
N ASN A 526 18.15 4.68 -4.17
CA ASN A 526 17.69 4.29 -5.50
C ASN A 526 18.88 4.27 -6.48
N TYR A 527 18.89 3.28 -7.38
CA TYR A 527 19.86 3.16 -8.46
C TYR A 527 19.19 3.48 -9.79
N MET A 528 19.70 4.48 -10.49
CA MET A 528 19.15 4.97 -11.75
C MET A 528 20.26 5.02 -12.82
N GLU A 529 20.08 4.27 -13.90
CA GLU A 529 21.06 4.18 -14.98
C GLU A 529 20.41 4.36 -16.34
N GLY A 530 21.03 5.11 -17.26
CA GLY A 530 20.60 5.12 -18.66
C GLY A 530 19.28 5.85 -18.93
N LEU A 531 18.84 6.73 -18.03
CA LEU A 531 17.59 7.48 -18.18
C LEU A 531 17.77 8.66 -19.13
N THR A 532 16.76 8.94 -19.95
CA THR A 532 16.81 9.91 -21.06
C THR A 532 15.91 11.12 -20.86
N ASP A 533 15.09 11.13 -19.81
CA ASP A 533 14.36 12.28 -19.31
C ASP A 533 14.76 12.55 -17.84
N LYS A 534 14.24 13.64 -17.26
CA LYS A 534 14.59 14.13 -15.92
C LYS A 534 14.58 13.00 -14.89
N VAL A 535 15.72 12.80 -14.22
CA VAL A 535 15.90 11.68 -13.29
C VAL A 535 15.21 11.95 -11.96
N ILE A 536 15.45 13.08 -11.30
CA ILE A 536 14.64 13.51 -10.15
C ILE A 536 14.15 14.93 -10.40
N ARG A 537 12.84 15.14 -10.31
CA ARG A 537 12.20 16.40 -10.70
C ARG A 537 11.24 16.91 -9.62
N LEU A 538 11.53 18.10 -9.08
CA LEU A 538 10.66 18.86 -8.19
C LEU A 538 10.37 20.22 -8.85
N ASP A 539 9.25 20.34 -9.55
CA ASP A 539 8.94 21.55 -10.34
C ASP A 539 8.49 22.77 -9.53
N GLY A 540 8.26 22.61 -8.23
CA GLY A 540 7.38 23.53 -7.51
C GLY A 540 5.91 23.14 -7.67
N GLY A 541 5.03 24.08 -7.31
CA GLY A 541 3.57 23.94 -7.38
C GLY A 541 2.90 25.08 -8.13
N THR A 542 1.73 24.80 -8.72
CA THR A 542 0.76 25.83 -9.08
C THR A 542 -0.12 26.20 -7.88
N HIS A 543 -0.11 25.37 -6.84
CA HIS A 543 -0.80 25.55 -5.58
C HIS A 543 0.20 25.36 -4.44
N ASP A 544 -0.07 26.00 -3.30
CA ASP A 544 0.72 25.87 -2.08
C ASP A 544 -0.20 25.52 -0.91
N GLY A 545 -0.11 24.28 -0.41
CA GLY A 545 -0.86 23.80 0.76
C GLY A 545 -0.13 23.98 2.10
N GLY A 546 0.98 24.70 2.13
CA GLY A 546 1.82 24.88 3.32
C GLY A 546 2.63 23.64 3.70
N SER A 547 3.46 23.75 4.74
CA SER A 547 4.40 22.68 5.15
C SER A 547 3.79 21.54 5.96
N GLU A 548 2.60 21.74 6.55
CA GLU A 548 2.04 20.81 7.55
C GLU A 548 1.58 19.46 6.98
N GLY A 549 1.19 19.42 5.69
CA GLY A 549 0.77 18.17 5.02
C GLY A 549 -0.51 17.54 5.60
N GLY A 550 -1.35 18.32 6.29
CA GLY A 550 -2.62 17.87 6.87
C GLY A 550 -3.76 17.73 5.85
N THR A 551 -4.92 17.27 6.31
CA THR A 551 -6.12 17.03 5.46
C THR A 551 -6.96 18.28 5.21
N ASN A 552 -6.70 19.38 5.91
CA ASN A 552 -7.42 20.64 5.75
C ASN A 552 -6.46 21.86 5.78
N PRO A 553 -5.55 21.95 4.80
CA PRO A 553 -4.60 23.05 4.75
C PRO A 553 -5.26 24.36 4.31
N THR A 554 -4.62 25.49 4.63
CA THR A 554 -4.86 26.75 3.91
C THR A 554 -4.09 26.70 2.59
N VAL A 555 -4.82 26.67 1.48
CA VAL A 555 -4.26 26.57 0.13
C VAL A 555 -4.13 27.96 -0.47
N ARG A 556 -3.00 28.25 -1.11
CA ARG A 556 -2.79 29.43 -1.96
C ARG A 556 -2.70 29.03 -3.42
N TRP A 557 -3.33 29.82 -4.31
CA TRP A 557 -3.34 29.55 -5.75
C TRP A 557 -3.60 30.85 -6.55
N GLY A 558 -3.57 30.78 -7.89
CA GLY A 558 -3.93 31.91 -8.75
C GLY A 558 -2.77 32.79 -9.21
N GLY A 559 -1.53 32.51 -8.77
CA GLY A 559 -0.32 33.20 -9.23
C GLY A 559 -0.35 34.70 -8.92
N ASP A 560 -0.29 35.54 -9.95
CA ASP A 560 -0.28 37.01 -9.81
C ASP A 560 -1.54 37.56 -9.13
N LYS A 561 -2.65 36.81 -9.16
CA LYS A 561 -3.89 37.11 -8.43
C LYS A 561 -4.09 36.06 -7.35
N GLU A 562 -3.17 36.04 -6.39
CA GLU A 562 -3.15 35.04 -5.32
C GLU A 562 -4.48 35.06 -4.54
N GLN A 563 -5.05 33.87 -4.40
CA GLN A 563 -6.21 33.56 -3.58
C GLN A 563 -5.76 32.64 -2.45
N THR A 564 -6.46 32.68 -1.34
CA THR A 564 -6.18 31.83 -0.18
C THR A 564 -7.48 31.44 0.51
N ALA A 565 -7.59 30.16 0.88
CA ALA A 565 -8.72 29.64 1.63
C ALA A 565 -8.34 28.36 2.36
N GLU A 566 -9.01 28.08 3.46
CA GLU A 566 -8.97 26.76 4.10
C GLU A 566 -9.73 25.76 3.23
N LEU A 567 -9.12 24.61 2.93
CA LEU A 567 -9.59 23.69 1.90
C LEU A 567 -11.04 23.23 2.13
N ASN A 568 -11.41 22.89 3.37
CA ASN A 568 -12.75 22.41 3.71
C ASN A 568 -13.77 23.54 3.90
N SER A 569 -13.35 24.80 3.85
CA SER A 569 -14.29 25.94 3.83
C SER A 569 -14.88 26.18 2.44
N LEU A 570 -14.32 25.57 1.39
CA LEU A 570 -14.73 25.74 0.00
C LEU A 570 -15.81 24.74 -0.43
N PRO A 571 -16.61 25.08 -1.46
CA PRO A 571 -17.51 24.13 -2.12
C PRO A 571 -16.76 22.90 -2.65
N GLU A 572 -17.44 21.76 -2.73
CA GLU A 572 -16.84 20.48 -3.13
C GLU A 572 -16.15 20.52 -4.51
N GLU A 573 -16.76 21.16 -5.49
CA GLU A 573 -16.20 21.28 -6.84
C GLU A 573 -14.88 22.06 -6.83
N GLU A 574 -14.86 23.22 -6.15
CA GLU A 574 -13.66 24.06 -6.04
C GLU A 574 -12.56 23.35 -5.25
N ARG A 575 -12.91 22.70 -4.13
CA ARG A 575 -12.00 21.85 -3.37
C ARG A 575 -11.36 20.77 -4.25
N THR A 576 -12.16 20.11 -5.07
CA THR A 576 -11.67 19.04 -5.96
C THR A 576 -10.72 19.57 -7.03
N GLU A 577 -11.00 20.75 -7.60
CA GLU A 577 -10.10 21.42 -8.55
C GLU A 577 -8.76 21.81 -7.90
N LEU A 578 -8.78 22.35 -6.69
CA LEU A 578 -7.53 22.65 -5.97
C LEU A 578 -6.70 21.40 -5.70
N LEU A 579 -7.36 20.29 -5.34
CA LEU A 579 -6.71 18.99 -5.13
C LEU A 579 -6.13 18.40 -6.43
N ARG A 580 -6.70 18.69 -7.60
CA ARG A 580 -6.13 18.32 -8.93
C ARG A 580 -4.86 19.10 -9.27
N GLY A 581 -4.64 20.24 -8.61
CA GLY A 581 -3.46 21.07 -8.75
C GLY A 581 -2.14 20.34 -8.52
N HIS A 582 -1.05 20.96 -8.97
CA HIS A 582 0.30 20.56 -8.59
C HIS A 582 0.69 21.29 -7.32
N TRP A 583 0.83 20.57 -6.22
CA TRP A 583 1.13 21.17 -4.92
C TRP A 583 2.63 21.32 -4.74
N ARG A 584 3.03 22.49 -4.22
CA ARG A 584 4.41 22.84 -3.87
C ARG A 584 4.99 21.78 -2.93
N GLN A 585 6.27 21.50 -3.10
CA GLN A 585 7.01 20.56 -2.28
C GLN A 585 7.64 21.27 -1.07
N TYR A 586 7.45 20.69 0.11
CA TYR A 586 8.16 21.06 1.34
C TYR A 586 8.99 19.89 1.86
N ASN A 587 10.18 20.19 2.37
CA ASN A 587 11.01 19.26 3.16
C ASN A 587 11.32 17.91 2.49
N VAL A 588 11.36 17.87 1.15
CA VAL A 588 11.73 16.65 0.42
C VAL A 588 13.20 16.32 0.66
N GLN A 589 13.48 15.06 0.98
CA GLN A 589 14.81 14.54 1.27
C GLN A 589 15.25 13.59 0.16
N ILE A 590 16.35 13.91 -0.52
CA ILE A 590 16.93 13.15 -1.63
C ILE A 590 18.34 12.75 -1.22
N PHE A 591 18.56 11.49 -0.86
CA PHE A 591 19.85 11.12 -0.29
C PHE A 591 20.30 9.69 -0.57
N HIS A 592 21.62 9.45 -0.61
CA HIS A 592 22.19 8.12 -0.95
C HIS A 592 21.64 7.52 -2.26
N ASN A 593 21.31 8.32 -3.26
CA ASN A 593 20.95 7.78 -4.58
C ASN A 593 22.19 7.68 -5.48
N THR A 594 22.19 6.71 -6.38
CA THR A 594 23.21 6.56 -7.44
C THR A 594 22.56 6.84 -8.79
N ILE A 595 23.08 7.84 -9.51
CA ILE A 595 22.61 8.23 -10.86
C ILE A 595 23.79 8.15 -11.82
N VAL A 596 23.72 7.28 -12.82
CA VAL A 596 24.84 7.03 -13.74
C VAL A 596 24.39 6.97 -15.20
N ASN A 597 25.26 7.38 -16.11
CA ASN A 597 25.07 7.19 -17.56
C ASN A 597 23.73 7.71 -18.12
N VAL A 598 23.25 8.86 -17.63
CA VAL A 598 22.03 9.48 -18.18
C VAL A 598 22.25 9.93 -19.63
N GLY A 599 21.17 9.96 -20.42
CA GLY A 599 21.16 10.32 -21.83
C GLY A 599 21.52 11.78 -22.11
N ASP A 600 21.75 12.09 -23.38
CA ASP A 600 22.23 13.40 -23.82
C ASP A 600 21.30 14.54 -23.38
N SER A 601 21.89 15.56 -22.74
CA SER A 601 21.19 16.72 -22.15
C SER A 601 20.29 16.45 -20.93
N THR A 602 20.21 15.21 -20.44
CA THR A 602 19.37 14.85 -19.30
C THR A 602 19.96 15.37 -17.97
N PRO A 603 19.23 16.22 -17.22
CA PRO A 603 19.66 16.62 -15.88
C PRO A 603 19.37 15.53 -14.84
N ALA A 604 20.29 15.38 -13.86
CA ALA A 604 20.12 14.41 -12.78
C ALA A 604 19.07 14.88 -11.76
N ILE A 605 19.14 16.14 -11.32
CA ILE A 605 18.15 16.74 -10.43
C ILE A 605 17.70 18.08 -10.98
N THR A 606 16.38 18.26 -11.15
CA THR A 606 15.76 19.49 -11.64
C THR A 606 14.86 20.12 -10.58
N LEU A 607 15.05 21.42 -10.32
CA LEU A 607 14.34 22.16 -9.26
C LEU A 607 13.68 23.44 -9.77
N GLY A 608 12.40 23.58 -9.46
CA GLY A 608 11.57 24.74 -9.80
C GLY A 608 10.98 24.70 -11.21
N GLY A 609 10.22 25.74 -11.56
CA GLY A 609 9.58 25.90 -12.87
C GLY A 609 8.08 26.20 -12.85
N ARG A 610 7.41 26.04 -11.70
CA ARG A 610 6.03 26.50 -11.47
C ARG A 610 6.00 27.78 -10.65
N THR A 611 4.81 28.27 -10.32
CA THR A 611 4.59 29.50 -9.53
C THR A 611 5.30 29.47 -8.18
N TYR A 612 5.05 28.44 -7.39
CA TYR A 612 5.61 28.28 -6.05
C TYR A 612 6.82 27.34 -6.08
N GLN A 613 8.03 27.81 -5.79
CA GLN A 613 9.26 26.99 -5.86
C GLN A 613 9.36 26.01 -4.69
N PRO A 614 9.99 24.82 -4.83
CA PRO A 614 10.21 23.91 -3.70
C PRO A 614 10.90 24.59 -2.49
N VAL A 615 10.61 24.13 -1.28
CA VAL A 615 11.18 24.68 -0.02
C VAL A 615 11.80 23.60 0.83
N GLY A 616 12.93 23.91 1.45
CA GLY A 616 13.53 23.06 2.50
C GLY A 616 14.00 21.70 1.96
N THR A 617 14.22 21.61 0.65
CA THR A 617 14.70 20.38 0.00
C THR A 617 16.12 20.08 0.44
N LYS A 618 16.40 18.83 0.83
CA LYS A 618 17.72 18.36 1.26
C LYS A 618 18.25 17.36 0.24
N ILE A 619 19.36 17.69 -0.43
CA ILE A 619 20.03 16.83 -1.42
C ILE A 619 21.38 16.40 -0.85
N TYR A 620 21.46 15.18 -0.31
CA TYR A 620 22.56 14.74 0.54
C TYR A 620 23.20 13.43 0.06
N ASN A 621 24.52 13.31 0.10
CA ASN A 621 25.20 12.01 -0.09
C ASN A 621 24.80 11.25 -1.37
N ASN A 622 24.41 11.94 -2.45
CA ASN A 622 24.11 11.30 -3.73
C ASN A 622 25.39 11.16 -4.54
N LEU A 623 25.52 10.03 -5.24
CA LEU A 623 26.62 9.74 -6.16
C LEU A 623 26.12 9.89 -7.59
N ILE A 624 26.74 10.78 -8.37
CA ILE A 624 26.26 11.09 -9.72
C ILE A 624 27.43 11.06 -10.71
N PHE A 625 27.37 10.16 -11.68
CA PHE A 625 28.29 10.13 -12.82
C PHE A 625 27.51 10.50 -14.10
N SER A 626 27.79 11.67 -14.67
CA SER A 626 27.16 12.07 -15.92
C SER A 626 28.12 12.79 -16.86
N ASN A 627 28.09 12.37 -18.13
CA ASN A 627 28.76 13.05 -19.24
C ASN A 627 27.81 13.93 -20.05
N ALA A 628 26.52 13.98 -19.69
CA ALA A 628 25.49 14.67 -20.42
C ALA A 628 24.71 15.66 -19.54
N GLY A 629 24.33 16.80 -20.12
CA GLY A 629 23.47 17.78 -19.48
C GLY A 629 24.10 18.55 -18.31
N THR A 630 23.24 18.98 -17.38
CA THR A 630 23.61 19.67 -16.14
C THR A 630 23.14 18.83 -14.97
N ILE A 631 24.02 18.49 -14.03
CA ILE A 631 23.70 17.60 -12.90
C ILE A 631 22.62 18.22 -12.01
N PHE A 632 22.91 19.35 -11.37
CA PHE A 632 21.93 20.12 -10.58
C PHE A 632 21.42 21.31 -11.39
N ASN A 633 20.22 21.17 -11.93
CA ASN A 633 19.59 22.15 -12.81
C ASN A 633 18.47 22.91 -12.09
N GLU A 634 18.74 24.15 -11.70
CA GLU A 634 17.79 25.02 -11.03
C GLU A 634 17.22 26.07 -12.00
N THR A 635 15.94 26.42 -11.87
CA THR A 635 15.37 27.53 -12.64
C THR A 635 15.79 28.89 -12.08
N SER A 636 15.71 29.95 -12.89
CA SER A 636 16.00 31.32 -12.44
C SER A 636 15.14 31.78 -11.25
N ALA A 637 13.91 31.29 -11.14
CA ALA A 637 13.04 31.56 -10.01
C ALA A 637 13.54 30.87 -8.73
N MET A 638 13.98 29.61 -8.84
CA MET A 638 14.58 28.87 -7.71
C MET A 638 15.88 29.52 -7.23
N MET A 639 16.75 29.96 -8.15
CA MET A 639 18.01 30.64 -7.80
C MET A 639 17.79 31.97 -7.05
N LYS A 640 16.66 32.64 -7.31
CA LYS A 640 16.27 33.93 -6.70
C LYS A 640 15.42 33.78 -5.43
N ALA A 641 15.01 32.56 -5.08
CA ALA A 641 14.22 32.32 -3.88
C ALA A 641 15.00 32.74 -2.62
N PRO A 642 14.30 33.08 -1.52
CA PRO A 642 14.95 33.45 -0.26
C PRO A 642 15.97 32.40 0.19
N ALA A 643 17.11 32.84 0.73
CA ALA A 643 18.23 31.94 1.02
C ALA A 643 17.86 30.78 1.95
N ALA A 644 16.94 31.01 2.91
CA ALA A 644 16.44 30.01 3.84
C ALA A 644 15.46 29.00 3.22
N GLU A 645 14.87 29.31 2.06
CA GLU A 645 13.95 28.41 1.35
C GLU A 645 14.65 27.54 0.30
N ARG A 646 15.85 27.95 -0.14
CA ARG A 646 16.59 27.25 -1.19
C ARG A 646 17.03 25.84 -0.75
N PRO A 647 17.21 24.92 -1.71
CA PRO A 647 17.71 23.58 -1.45
C PRO A 647 19.09 23.60 -0.78
N GLU A 648 19.31 22.63 0.10
CA GLU A 648 20.58 22.39 0.76
C GLU A 648 21.31 21.20 0.13
N TYR A 649 22.58 21.40 -0.21
CA TYR A 649 23.44 20.39 -0.83
C TYR A 649 24.60 20.03 0.10
N LYS A 650 24.73 18.76 0.49
CA LYS A 650 25.83 18.28 1.34
C LYS A 650 26.30 16.88 0.95
N GLY A 651 27.60 16.62 0.99
CA GLY A 651 28.18 15.28 0.76
C GLY A 651 27.93 14.65 -0.62
N ASN A 652 27.25 15.33 -1.54
CA ASN A 652 27.09 14.81 -2.90
C ASN A 652 28.44 14.75 -3.60
N MET A 653 28.71 13.63 -4.27
CA MET A 653 29.92 13.45 -5.06
C MET A 653 29.55 13.25 -6.52
N VAL A 654 30.22 14.01 -7.39
CA VAL A 654 29.88 14.07 -8.80
C VAL A 654 31.11 13.80 -9.67
N GLU A 655 30.93 13.12 -10.78
CA GLU A 655 31.95 12.88 -11.80
C GLU A 655 31.37 13.07 -13.21
N GLY A 656 32.27 13.24 -14.18
CA GLY A 656 31.97 13.28 -15.61
C GLY A 656 32.13 14.67 -16.20
N ILE A 657 31.84 14.81 -17.49
CA ILE A 657 32.01 16.08 -18.21
C ILE A 657 30.83 17.05 -18.00
N ALA A 658 29.65 16.56 -17.60
CA ALA A 658 28.44 17.38 -17.41
C ALA A 658 28.68 18.55 -16.43
N LEU A 659 28.04 19.70 -16.65
CA LEU A 659 28.16 20.83 -15.72
C LEU A 659 27.59 20.42 -14.35
N ALA A 660 28.36 20.60 -13.26
CA ALA A 660 27.92 20.20 -11.93
C ALA A 660 26.64 20.93 -11.49
N SER A 661 26.56 22.23 -11.74
CA SER A 661 25.32 22.98 -11.57
C SER A 661 25.28 24.22 -12.47
N ASN A 662 24.09 24.60 -12.91
CA ASN A 662 23.85 25.87 -13.56
C ASN A 662 23.75 27.05 -12.58
N ASN A 663 23.65 26.80 -11.27
CA ASN A 663 23.75 27.79 -10.21
C ASN A 663 25.21 27.88 -9.74
N PRO A 664 25.92 29.00 -9.95
CA PRO A 664 27.32 29.14 -9.56
C PRO A 664 27.59 28.94 -8.06
N VAL A 665 26.61 29.24 -7.20
CA VAL A 665 26.73 29.04 -5.74
C VAL A 665 26.78 27.55 -5.41
N VAL A 666 25.93 26.74 -6.05
CA VAL A 666 25.91 25.27 -5.89
C VAL A 666 27.12 24.65 -6.59
N GLY A 667 27.46 25.12 -7.80
CA GLY A 667 28.64 24.65 -8.53
C GLY A 667 29.96 24.91 -7.80
N GLY A 668 30.02 25.96 -6.97
CA GLY A 668 31.18 26.24 -6.11
C GLY A 668 31.30 25.34 -4.88
N THR A 669 30.20 24.72 -4.41
CA THR A 669 30.19 23.83 -3.24
C THR A 669 30.29 22.36 -3.61
N VAL A 670 29.77 21.96 -4.77
CA VAL A 670 29.84 20.60 -5.30
C VAL A 670 31.16 20.40 -6.07
N LYS A 671 32.06 19.59 -5.52
CA LYS A 671 33.32 19.26 -6.19
C LYS A 671 33.16 18.04 -7.10
N LYS A 672 33.68 18.16 -8.32
CA LYS A 672 33.92 17.00 -9.18
C LYS A 672 35.10 16.19 -8.65
N VAL A 673 34.93 14.88 -8.57
CA VAL A 673 35.93 13.91 -8.12
C VAL A 673 35.97 12.72 -9.08
N ASP A 674 37.11 12.06 -9.19
CA ASP A 674 37.21 10.75 -9.84
C ASP A 674 36.63 9.69 -8.87
N LEU A 675 35.41 9.22 -9.14
CA LEU A 675 34.70 8.29 -8.25
C LEU A 675 35.21 6.87 -8.36
N ARG A 676 36.03 6.55 -9.38
CA ARG A 676 36.62 5.22 -9.61
C ARG A 676 35.56 4.12 -9.56
N LEU A 677 34.51 4.31 -10.35
CA LEU A 677 33.42 3.35 -10.47
C LEU A 677 33.82 2.19 -11.39
N VAL A 678 33.26 1.00 -11.14
CA VAL A 678 33.48 -0.20 -11.95
C VAL A 678 32.15 -0.87 -12.29
N ARG A 679 32.05 -1.50 -13.45
CA ARG A 679 30.87 -2.33 -13.75
C ARG A 679 31.01 -3.67 -13.04
N GLY A 680 30.09 -3.96 -12.13
CA GLY A 680 30.00 -5.22 -11.40
C GLY A 680 29.54 -6.38 -12.27
N ILE A 681 29.71 -7.60 -11.77
CA ILE A 681 29.25 -8.84 -12.43
C ILE A 681 27.72 -8.93 -12.55
N ASP A 682 27.00 -8.20 -11.70
CA ASP A 682 25.55 -8.04 -11.72
C ASP A 682 25.10 -7.01 -12.78
N GLY A 683 26.04 -6.44 -13.52
CA GLY A 683 25.80 -5.45 -14.56
C GLY A 683 25.62 -4.03 -14.03
N LEU A 684 25.59 -3.79 -12.71
CA LEU A 684 25.45 -2.43 -12.15
C LEU A 684 26.81 -1.72 -12.09
N ILE A 685 26.79 -0.39 -12.12
CA ILE A 685 27.96 0.43 -11.81
C ILE A 685 28.08 0.52 -10.28
N ARG A 686 29.23 0.08 -9.77
CA ARG A 686 29.54 -0.10 -8.34
C ARG A 686 30.75 0.73 -7.94
N LEU A 687 30.92 0.93 -6.64
CA LEU A 687 32.16 1.47 -6.10
C LEU A 687 33.31 0.48 -6.30
N SER A 688 34.49 0.96 -6.68
CA SER A 688 35.72 0.15 -6.55
C SER A 688 36.31 0.33 -5.15
N VAL A 689 37.22 -0.57 -4.77
CA VAL A 689 38.01 -0.46 -3.52
C VAL A 689 38.82 0.84 -3.40
N TYR A 690 38.99 1.56 -4.50
CA TYR A 690 39.73 2.81 -4.54
C TYR A 690 38.84 4.05 -4.56
N SER A 691 37.52 3.87 -4.53
CA SER A 691 36.55 4.95 -4.61
C SER A 691 36.69 5.91 -3.42
N PRO A 692 36.74 7.23 -3.65
CA PRO A 692 36.69 8.22 -2.59
C PRO A 692 35.30 8.35 -1.95
N ALA A 693 34.28 7.65 -2.46
CA ALA A 693 32.93 7.64 -1.90
C ALA A 693 32.78 6.71 -0.69
N ILE A 694 33.77 5.83 -0.45
CA ILE A 694 33.77 4.88 0.67
C ILE A 694 33.90 5.65 2.00
N ASP A 695 33.02 5.35 2.96
CA ASP A 695 32.92 5.96 4.29
C ASP A 695 32.78 7.50 4.27
N ALA A 696 32.38 8.08 3.14
CA ALA A 696 32.47 9.52 2.90
C ALA A 696 31.16 10.29 3.10
N ALA A 697 30.05 9.62 3.42
CA ALA A 697 28.77 10.30 3.61
C ALA A 697 28.76 11.20 4.84
N VAL A 698 27.99 12.28 4.78
CA VAL A 698 27.91 13.29 5.84
C VAL A 698 26.52 13.38 6.46
N SER A 699 26.50 13.79 7.73
CA SER A 699 25.28 13.97 8.56
C SER A 699 24.35 15.07 8.01
N PRO A 700 23.03 15.02 8.27
CA PRO A 700 22.34 14.12 9.22
C PRO A 700 21.48 13.02 8.59
N LEU A 701 21.49 12.87 7.26
CA LEU A 701 20.64 11.91 6.58
C LEU A 701 21.39 10.62 6.29
N PHE A 702 21.00 9.55 6.98
CA PHE A 702 21.57 8.21 6.84
C PHE A 702 20.48 7.15 6.84
N THR A 703 20.81 5.96 6.34
CA THR A 703 19.97 4.76 6.36
C THR A 703 20.74 3.62 7.02
N LEU A 704 20.01 2.64 7.57
CA LEU A 704 20.62 1.48 8.24
C LEU A 704 21.19 0.49 7.23
N ASP A 705 20.58 0.38 6.06
CA ASP A 705 20.95 -0.49 4.96
C ASP A 705 21.07 0.25 3.63
N ASP A 706 21.75 -0.36 2.66
CA ASP A 706 21.96 0.16 1.31
C ASP A 706 20.96 -0.44 0.30
N MET A 707 21.15 -0.18 -1.00
CA MET A 707 20.29 -0.72 -2.05
C MET A 707 20.33 -2.25 -2.18
N ASP A 708 21.39 -2.91 -1.73
CA ASP A 708 21.55 -4.37 -1.74
C ASP A 708 21.02 -5.05 -0.47
N GLY A 709 20.65 -4.26 0.55
CA GLY A 709 20.25 -4.72 1.88
C GLY A 709 21.43 -5.01 2.81
N GLN A 710 22.58 -4.39 2.56
CA GLN A 710 23.80 -4.47 3.36
C GLN A 710 23.82 -3.34 4.40
N MET A 711 24.24 -3.64 5.62
CA MET A 711 24.27 -2.68 6.72
C MET A 711 25.34 -1.60 6.51
N ARG A 712 25.01 -0.34 6.78
CA ARG A 712 25.94 0.79 6.74
C ARG A 712 26.51 1.06 8.14
N TYR A 713 27.83 0.92 8.30
CA TYR A 713 28.51 1.26 9.56
C TYR A 713 29.15 2.64 9.49
N ALA A 714 29.88 2.89 8.41
CA ALA A 714 30.40 4.19 8.01
C ALA A 714 29.85 4.44 6.60
N PRO A 715 28.72 5.15 6.47
CA PRO A 715 27.97 5.14 5.21
C PRO A 715 28.76 5.70 4.02
N ASP A 716 28.65 5.03 2.88
CA ASP A 716 29.17 5.50 1.60
C ASP A 716 28.29 6.58 0.97
N VAL A 717 28.87 7.40 0.10
CA VAL A 717 28.10 8.29 -0.79
C VAL A 717 27.50 7.47 -1.94
N GLY A 718 26.19 7.61 -2.15
CA GLY A 718 25.44 6.84 -3.13
C GLY A 718 24.64 5.69 -2.53
N ALA A 719 23.98 4.93 -3.41
CA ALA A 719 23.03 3.88 -3.04
C ALA A 719 23.69 2.55 -2.63
N ASP A 720 24.92 2.33 -3.08
CA ASP A 720 25.77 1.18 -2.78
C ASP A 720 26.53 1.42 -1.47
N GLU A 721 26.68 0.40 -0.64
CA GLU A 721 27.74 0.32 0.37
C GLU A 721 28.82 -0.63 -0.15
N PHE A 722 30.08 -0.19 -0.17
CA PHE A 722 31.19 -0.99 -0.65
C PHE A 722 31.45 -2.16 0.30
N ASN A 723 30.87 -3.31 -0.04
CA ASN A 723 31.12 -4.57 0.62
C ASN A 723 31.26 -5.70 -0.41
N ALA A 724 32.46 -5.84 -0.96
CA ALA A 724 32.76 -6.76 -2.05
C ALA A 724 32.42 -8.24 -1.75
N GLY A 725 32.35 -8.64 -0.48
CA GLY A 725 32.04 -10.01 -0.05
C GLY A 725 30.67 -10.19 0.60
N GLY A 726 29.90 -9.11 0.78
CA GLY A 726 28.61 -9.14 1.47
C GLY A 726 27.52 -9.81 0.63
N PRO A 727 26.57 -10.54 1.25
CA PRO A 727 25.40 -11.03 0.52
C PRO A 727 24.55 -9.85 0.03
N LYS A 728 24.19 -9.87 -1.25
CA LYS A 728 23.28 -8.90 -1.86
C LYS A 728 21.88 -9.51 -1.90
N LYS A 729 21.00 -9.07 -1.01
CA LYS A 729 19.63 -9.59 -0.90
C LYS A 729 18.74 -8.98 -1.98
N ASN A 730 18.95 -7.69 -2.24
CA ASN A 730 18.24 -6.96 -3.26
C ASN A 730 19.09 -6.88 -4.53
N ARG A 731 18.44 -7.00 -5.69
CA ARG A 731 19.05 -6.87 -7.02
C ARG A 731 17.96 -6.48 -8.03
N PRO A 732 18.32 -5.99 -9.22
CA PRO A 732 17.36 -5.83 -10.30
C PRO A 732 16.62 -7.15 -10.57
N LEU A 733 15.30 -7.06 -10.62
CA LEU A 733 14.42 -8.19 -10.85
C LEU A 733 14.41 -8.59 -12.32
N THR A 734 14.20 -9.88 -12.54
CA THR A 734 14.00 -10.51 -13.84
C THR A 734 12.66 -11.23 -13.84
N THR A 735 12.20 -11.66 -15.02
CA THR A 735 10.99 -12.48 -15.14
C THR A 735 11.05 -13.80 -14.36
N ALA A 736 12.23 -14.24 -13.92
CA ALA A 736 12.38 -15.41 -13.06
C ALA A 736 12.01 -15.17 -11.59
N ASP A 737 11.98 -13.89 -11.16
CA ASP A 737 11.78 -13.44 -9.78
C ASP A 737 10.33 -12.98 -9.50
N VAL A 738 9.54 -12.80 -10.55
CA VAL A 738 8.18 -12.25 -10.49
C VAL A 738 7.17 -13.14 -11.22
N GLY A 739 5.89 -12.84 -11.04
CA GLY A 739 4.79 -13.53 -11.70
C GLY A 739 4.56 -14.96 -11.18
N PRO A 740 3.61 -15.70 -11.79
CA PRO A 740 3.13 -16.97 -11.23
C PRO A 740 4.20 -18.04 -11.16
N GLY A 741 5.22 -17.97 -12.02
CA GLY A 741 6.35 -18.90 -12.04
C GLY A 741 7.33 -18.73 -10.87
N ALA A 742 7.36 -17.56 -10.23
CA ALA A 742 8.22 -17.28 -9.07
C ALA A 742 7.55 -17.68 -7.75
N LEU A 743 6.21 -17.75 -7.69
CA LEU A 743 5.46 -18.10 -6.49
C LEU A 743 5.81 -19.49 -5.93
N TRP A 744 6.21 -20.42 -6.80
CA TRP A 744 6.43 -21.84 -6.47
C TRP A 744 7.91 -22.23 -6.34
N LYS A 745 8.81 -21.24 -6.36
CA LYS A 745 10.25 -21.42 -6.15
C LYS A 745 10.62 -20.98 -4.74
#